data_AF-A0A955FWA6-F1
#
_entry.id   AF-A0A955FWA6-F1
#
_cell.length_a   1.000
_cell.length_b   1.000
_cell.length_c   1.000
_cell.angle_alpha   90.00
_cell.angle_beta   90.00
_cell.angle_gamma   90.00
#
_symmetry.space_group_name_H-M   'P 1'
#
loop_
_entity.id
_entity.type
_entity.pdbx_description
1 polymer ?
#
loop_
_entity_poly.entity_id
_entity_poly.type
_entity_poly.pdbx_seq_one_letter_code
_entity_poly.pdbx_strand_id
1 'polypeptide(L)'
;MARLPIPGGDKGNWGTILNDFLTQSHKSDGKLKDDSVGAAQLQDNAVTASAIAPNAITVTELAGDSVDTTVIADGSITSAKIADGTIVTGDISPAAGIVKSQLSSSVQASLDKADTALQSGTSVSSISGFPLRLPGEKAVAVAQEVAVARAEVSNPAGHKVVVLAETWGKPGILKHIWVAVDNSATVDGFLEQGGVIRVYTDDDTTPAISMSLGDFFCLANRSDVFETPRVGRSNRGSGGSAYRYLHMPFQKYLRVEIESLMGTDSAFYGTADYSLVDSFSDLGTQQLAYSIKGQRVASQAVQTPMTVCDFDGSGQIESLVVSFAGADNGDWGVLEGDIQVYVDGEQFPIWSSSGMEDAFNGGWYATPIGGYPAGRSGDSDQSGANMTMYRFFLDDPIFYSSHLKVVAWAGQPGQGGIVSATVDFAGYVGVWSSAAVTPSYTAVDGISPPVLNDQMDQTAGALDSGTWNQDGTRTQMVATGSTFTVPYGSASADQDVRAARKNVSLPSDYWLETKVRITDPSHDNQEALLVMLGATPDPYFGSAVHIGLRRYEQYNWHIQLRDDFDTPFDVTIGGGLDLTNMWARLALKKQGSKITGYYSLNDTPSPWIPLGTWDASKVGTGFGIATWTAGAEFDYLVVRPLEDVTS
;
A
#
# COMPACT_ATOMS: atom_id res chain seq x y z
N MET A 1 104.53 -51.28 -1.29
CA MET A 1 103.60 -50.25 -0.79
C MET A 1 102.21 -50.86 -0.79
N ALA A 2 101.54 -50.89 0.36
CA ALA A 2 100.14 -51.29 0.41
C ALA A 2 99.34 -50.21 -0.35
N ARG A 3 98.71 -50.61 -1.45
CA ARG A 3 97.73 -49.79 -2.15
C ARG A 3 96.35 -50.40 -1.92
N LEU A 4 95.31 -49.58 -1.93
CA LEU A 4 93.95 -50.11 -1.96
C LEU A 4 93.77 -50.94 -3.25
N PRO A 5 93.00 -52.05 -3.18
CA PRO A 5 92.59 -52.79 -4.36
C PRO A 5 91.86 -51.89 -5.35
N ILE A 6 92.13 -52.08 -6.65
CA ILE A 6 91.48 -51.31 -7.73
C ILE A 6 90.84 -52.34 -8.66
N PRO A 7 89.56 -52.20 -9.04
CA PRO A 7 88.90 -53.16 -9.93
C PRO A 7 89.74 -53.40 -11.21
N GLY A 8 90.23 -54.64 -11.39
CA GLY A 8 91.05 -55.04 -12.54
C GLY A 8 92.57 -54.82 -12.40
N GLY A 9 93.05 -54.30 -11.26
CA GLY A 9 94.45 -53.93 -11.04
C GLY A 9 95.31 -54.99 -10.31
N ASP A 10 94.67 -56.00 -9.70
CA ASP A 10 95.34 -56.97 -8.82
C ASP A 10 95.68 -58.29 -9.54
N LYS A 11 96.86 -58.88 -9.23
CA LYS A 11 97.42 -60.04 -9.95
C LYS A 11 97.50 -61.29 -9.06
N GLY A 12 97.51 -62.48 -9.69
CA GLY A 12 97.51 -63.78 -9.02
C GLY A 12 96.09 -64.27 -8.68
N ASN A 13 95.93 -65.51 -8.20
CA ASN A 13 94.60 -66.13 -7.98
C ASN A 13 93.68 -65.27 -7.09
N TRP A 14 94.21 -64.75 -5.98
CA TRP A 14 93.47 -63.86 -5.08
C TRP A 14 93.19 -62.49 -5.71
N GLY A 15 94.07 -62.01 -6.60
CA GLY A 15 93.85 -60.79 -7.37
C GLY A 15 92.70 -60.94 -8.36
N THR A 16 92.58 -62.08 -9.04
CA THR A 16 91.45 -62.37 -9.94
C THR A 16 90.13 -62.40 -9.19
N ILE A 17 90.02 -63.14 -8.08
CA ILE A 17 88.80 -63.21 -7.26
C ILE A 17 88.42 -61.82 -6.72
N LEU A 18 89.41 -61.05 -6.27
CA LEU A 18 89.20 -59.69 -5.77
C LEU A 18 88.71 -58.75 -6.88
N ASN A 19 89.27 -58.85 -8.08
CA ASN A 19 88.81 -58.09 -9.23
C ASN A 19 87.37 -58.48 -9.61
N ASP A 20 87.03 -59.77 -9.65
CA ASP A 20 85.68 -60.26 -9.98
C ASP A 20 84.63 -59.79 -8.96
N PHE A 21 85.00 -59.75 -7.68
CA PHE A 21 84.15 -59.24 -6.60
C PHE A 21 83.96 -57.72 -6.69
N LEU A 22 85.06 -56.95 -6.81
CA LEU A 22 84.99 -55.49 -6.85
C LEU A 22 84.28 -54.98 -8.12
N THR A 23 84.46 -55.66 -9.25
CA THR A 23 83.77 -55.33 -10.50
C THR A 23 82.28 -55.60 -10.46
N GLN A 24 81.72 -56.25 -9.43
CA GLN A 24 80.26 -56.31 -9.27
C GLN A 24 79.67 -54.92 -9.04
N SER A 25 80.26 -54.14 -8.13
CA SER A 25 79.72 -52.85 -7.67
C SER A 25 80.54 -51.62 -8.08
N HIS A 26 81.78 -51.78 -8.55
CA HIS A 26 82.67 -50.66 -8.90
C HIS A 26 83.00 -50.60 -10.41
N LYS A 27 83.16 -49.38 -10.92
CA LYS A 27 83.74 -49.03 -12.23
C LYS A 27 85.27 -49.22 -12.15
N SER A 28 85.93 -49.28 -13.31
CA SER A 28 87.39 -49.49 -13.39
C SER A 28 88.23 -48.38 -12.74
N ASP A 29 87.65 -47.21 -12.49
CA ASP A 29 88.28 -46.09 -11.79
C ASP A 29 88.11 -46.16 -10.26
N GLY A 30 87.46 -47.21 -9.74
CA GLY A 30 87.21 -47.42 -8.32
C GLY A 30 86.00 -46.66 -7.77
N LYS A 31 85.21 -45.97 -8.62
CA LYS A 31 83.90 -45.43 -8.20
C LYS A 31 82.84 -46.51 -8.24
N LEU A 32 81.75 -46.32 -7.51
CA LEU A 32 80.58 -47.18 -7.62
C LEU A 32 79.94 -47.07 -9.02
N LYS A 33 79.33 -48.17 -9.48
CA LYS A 33 78.52 -48.18 -10.71
C LYS A 33 77.23 -47.39 -10.49
N ASP A 34 76.61 -46.93 -11.58
CA ASP A 34 75.28 -46.33 -11.52
C ASP A 34 74.28 -47.37 -10.97
N ASP A 35 73.29 -46.92 -10.19
CA ASP A 35 72.27 -47.74 -9.52
C ASP A 35 72.79 -48.82 -8.55
N SER A 36 74.09 -48.85 -8.24
CA SER A 36 74.68 -49.86 -7.33
C SER A 36 74.37 -49.61 -5.84
N VAL A 37 73.82 -48.44 -5.51
CA VAL A 37 73.31 -48.09 -4.17
C VAL A 37 71.81 -47.89 -4.26
N GLY A 38 71.05 -48.92 -3.89
CA GLY A 38 69.59 -48.86 -3.75
C GLY A 38 69.16 -48.94 -2.28
N ALA A 39 67.86 -49.14 -2.05
CA ALA A 39 67.28 -49.22 -0.70
C ALA A 39 67.96 -50.25 0.21
N ALA A 40 68.42 -51.38 -0.33
CA ALA A 40 69.07 -52.44 0.45
C ALA A 40 70.49 -52.05 0.95
N GLN A 41 71.15 -51.07 0.32
CA GLN A 41 72.48 -50.59 0.71
C GLN A 41 72.42 -49.38 1.65
N LEU A 42 71.25 -48.74 1.78
CA LEU A 42 71.02 -47.62 2.68
C LEU A 42 70.31 -48.11 3.94
N GLN A 43 70.97 -47.99 5.09
CA GLN A 43 70.30 -48.23 6.38
C GLN A 43 69.29 -47.10 6.67
N ASP A 44 68.28 -47.40 7.50
CA ASP A 44 67.32 -46.41 7.97
C ASP A 44 68.07 -45.21 8.61
N ASN A 45 67.72 -44.00 8.18
CA ASN A 45 68.35 -42.73 8.60
C ASN A 45 69.84 -42.57 8.24
N ALA A 46 70.41 -43.40 7.35
CA ALA A 46 71.82 -43.28 6.96
C ALA A 46 72.15 -41.96 6.24
N VAL A 47 71.19 -41.40 5.50
CA VAL A 47 71.33 -40.09 4.84
C VAL A 47 70.80 -39.00 5.77
N THR A 48 71.69 -38.37 6.53
CA THR A 48 71.37 -37.25 7.39
C THR A 48 71.54 -35.92 6.67
N ALA A 49 71.10 -34.82 7.27
CA ALA A 49 71.26 -33.48 6.69
C ALA A 49 72.72 -33.14 6.34
N SER A 50 73.71 -33.63 7.08
CA SER A 50 75.14 -33.40 6.77
C SER A 50 75.66 -34.20 5.58
N ALA A 51 74.96 -35.28 5.19
CA ALA A 51 75.29 -36.07 3.99
C ALA A 51 74.74 -35.45 2.71
N ILE A 52 73.81 -34.48 2.82
CA ILE A 52 73.20 -33.76 1.70
C ILE A 52 73.86 -32.39 1.59
N ALA A 53 74.57 -32.14 0.50
CA ALA A 53 75.15 -30.83 0.27
C ALA A 53 74.06 -29.75 0.07
N PRO A 54 74.31 -28.48 0.43
CA PRO A 54 73.39 -27.39 0.13
C PRO A 54 73.02 -27.35 -1.35
N ASN A 55 71.73 -27.21 -1.65
CA ASN A 55 71.16 -27.21 -3.01
C ASN A 55 71.33 -28.52 -3.80
N ALA A 56 71.72 -29.63 -3.17
CA ALA A 56 71.87 -30.92 -3.86
C ALA A 56 70.54 -31.54 -4.30
N ILE A 57 69.42 -31.16 -3.66
CA ILE A 57 68.06 -31.57 -4.05
C ILE A 57 67.43 -30.39 -4.78
N THR A 58 67.21 -30.54 -6.08
CA THR A 58 66.54 -29.58 -6.96
C THR A 58 65.15 -30.10 -7.31
N VAL A 59 64.42 -29.35 -8.16
CA VAL A 59 63.10 -29.78 -8.65
C VAL A 59 63.14 -31.08 -9.46
N THR A 60 64.32 -31.51 -9.95
CA THR A 60 64.47 -32.75 -10.73
C THR A 60 64.41 -33.99 -9.82
N GLU A 61 64.86 -33.86 -8.58
CA GLU A 61 64.85 -34.92 -7.57
C GLU A 61 63.52 -35.00 -6.79
N LEU A 62 62.67 -33.97 -6.91
CA LEU A 62 61.34 -33.93 -6.32
C LEU A 62 60.30 -34.45 -7.32
N ALA A 63 59.58 -35.51 -6.95
CA ALA A 63 58.45 -35.97 -7.77
C ALA A 63 57.30 -34.95 -7.70
N GLY A 64 56.44 -34.93 -8.73
CA GLY A 64 55.19 -34.17 -8.66
C GLY A 64 54.40 -34.54 -7.40
N ASP A 65 53.87 -33.54 -6.70
CA ASP A 65 53.12 -33.67 -5.44
C ASP A 65 53.89 -34.29 -4.26
N SER A 66 55.22 -34.47 -4.35
CA SER A 66 56.00 -35.02 -3.23
C SER A 66 56.13 -34.06 -2.04
N VAL A 67 55.73 -32.80 -2.22
CA VAL A 67 55.69 -31.79 -1.17
C VAL A 67 54.22 -31.51 -0.83
N ASP A 68 53.65 -32.34 0.03
CA ASP A 68 52.28 -32.20 0.51
C ASP A 68 52.20 -31.39 1.82
N THR A 69 50.99 -31.28 2.38
CA THR A 69 50.75 -30.55 3.63
C THR A 69 51.42 -31.18 4.86
N THR A 70 51.85 -32.44 4.79
CA THR A 70 52.49 -33.13 5.92
C THR A 70 53.97 -32.77 6.06
N VAL A 71 54.61 -32.39 4.95
CA VAL A 71 56.02 -31.95 4.95
C VAL A 71 56.19 -30.44 5.11
N ILE A 72 55.12 -29.66 4.93
CA ILE A 72 55.11 -28.21 5.16
C ILE A 72 54.63 -27.93 6.59
N ALA A 73 55.50 -27.40 7.44
CA ALA A 73 55.10 -26.99 8.80
C ALA A 73 54.13 -25.80 8.76
N ASP A 74 53.17 -25.76 9.70
CA ASP A 74 52.23 -24.66 9.86
C ASP A 74 52.93 -23.31 10.01
N GLY A 75 52.48 -22.31 9.24
CA GLY A 75 53.05 -20.96 9.24
C GLY A 75 54.45 -20.84 8.63
N SER A 76 55.02 -21.93 8.09
CA SER A 76 56.36 -21.89 7.48
C SER A 76 56.41 -21.10 6.17
N ILE A 77 55.28 -20.95 5.47
CA ILE A 77 55.15 -20.11 4.27
C ILE A 77 54.79 -18.69 4.71
N THR A 78 55.82 -17.84 4.85
CA THR A 78 55.65 -16.43 5.20
C THR A 78 55.55 -15.56 3.95
N SER A 79 55.12 -14.30 4.10
CA SER A 79 55.06 -13.35 2.98
C SER A 79 56.39 -13.21 2.24
N ALA A 80 57.54 -13.32 2.92
CA ALA A 80 58.84 -13.25 2.27
C ALA A 80 59.15 -14.44 1.34
N LYS A 81 58.41 -15.56 1.48
CA LYS A 81 58.50 -16.75 0.61
C LYS A 81 57.50 -16.73 -0.54
N ILE A 82 56.59 -15.75 -0.57
CA ILE A 82 55.59 -15.56 -1.61
C ILE A 82 55.99 -14.31 -2.40
N ALA A 83 56.17 -14.44 -3.71
CA ALA A 83 56.44 -13.27 -4.53
C ALA A 83 55.18 -12.41 -4.68
N ASP A 84 55.34 -11.09 -4.63
CA ASP A 84 54.22 -10.16 -4.76
C ASP A 84 53.51 -10.36 -6.11
N GLY A 85 52.17 -10.49 -6.05
CA GLY A 85 51.32 -10.64 -7.23
C GLY A 85 51.26 -12.05 -7.83
N THR A 86 51.88 -13.07 -7.24
CA THR A 86 51.83 -14.44 -7.79
C THR A 86 50.64 -15.27 -7.33
N ILE A 87 50.00 -14.92 -6.21
CA ILE A 87 48.75 -15.54 -5.78
C ILE A 87 47.61 -14.83 -6.50
N VAL A 88 47.07 -15.46 -7.54
CA VAL A 88 45.98 -14.91 -8.35
C VAL A 88 44.62 -15.36 -7.81
N THR A 89 43.54 -14.76 -8.32
CA THR A 89 42.17 -15.07 -7.86
C THR A 89 41.81 -16.55 -7.97
N GLY A 90 42.39 -17.28 -8.94
CA GLY A 90 42.19 -18.73 -9.08
C GLY A 90 42.87 -19.59 -8.01
N ASP A 91 43.88 -19.06 -7.32
CA ASP A 91 44.58 -19.78 -6.24
C ASP A 91 43.86 -19.67 -4.89
N ILE A 92 42.87 -18.76 -4.81
CA ILE A 92 42.08 -18.49 -3.61
C ILE A 92 40.70 -19.11 -3.81
N SER A 93 40.31 -20.02 -2.93
CA SER A 93 38.95 -20.56 -2.93
C SER A 93 37.92 -19.43 -2.82
N PRO A 94 36.86 -19.41 -3.65
CA PRO A 94 35.76 -18.44 -3.48
C PRO A 94 35.08 -18.51 -2.11
N ALA A 95 35.22 -19.64 -1.41
CA ALA A 95 34.71 -19.84 -0.05
C ALA A 95 35.73 -19.48 1.05
N ALA A 96 36.94 -19.03 0.69
CA ALA A 96 37.91 -18.55 1.66
C ALA A 96 37.35 -17.27 2.30
N GLY A 97 37.01 -17.34 3.59
CA GLY A 97 36.45 -16.22 4.35
C GLY A 97 37.49 -15.14 4.61
N ILE A 98 37.83 -14.35 3.58
CA ILE A 98 38.67 -13.17 3.73
C ILE A 98 37.83 -12.12 4.45
N VAL A 99 38.07 -11.97 5.75
CA VAL A 99 37.37 -10.97 6.58
C VAL A 99 37.96 -9.58 6.31
N LYS A 100 37.13 -8.54 6.43
CA LYS A 100 37.51 -7.14 6.13
C LYS A 100 38.84 -6.70 6.74
N SER A 101 39.15 -7.14 7.96
CA SER A 101 40.40 -6.83 8.65
C SER A 101 41.67 -7.37 7.97
N GLN A 102 41.53 -8.34 7.05
CA GLN A 102 42.62 -8.92 6.28
C GLN A 102 42.91 -8.19 4.96
N LEU A 103 42.07 -7.21 4.59
CA LEU A 103 42.26 -6.39 3.38
C LEU A 103 43.19 -5.21 3.65
N SER A 104 43.72 -4.56 2.61
CA SER A 104 44.55 -3.36 2.78
C SER A 104 43.74 -2.22 3.40
N SER A 105 44.39 -1.32 4.13
CA SER A 105 43.71 -0.19 4.78
C SER A 105 42.96 0.73 3.79
N SER A 106 43.46 0.86 2.56
CA SER A 106 42.78 1.62 1.50
C SER A 106 41.50 0.93 1.02
N VAL A 107 41.51 -0.40 0.92
CA VAL A 107 40.34 -1.21 0.57
C VAL A 107 39.35 -1.22 1.74
N GLN A 108 39.82 -1.36 2.98
CA GLN A 108 38.99 -1.24 4.19
C GLN A 108 38.29 0.12 4.26
N ALA A 109 39.03 1.22 4.08
CA ALA A 109 38.46 2.57 4.08
C ALA A 109 37.50 2.80 2.89
N SER A 110 37.74 2.15 1.75
CA SER A 110 36.82 2.19 0.61
C SER A 110 35.56 1.38 0.89
N LEU A 111 35.67 0.25 1.57
CA LEU A 111 34.54 -0.56 2.06
C LEU A 111 33.78 0.15 3.19
N ASP A 112 34.43 0.89 4.08
CA ASP A 112 33.78 1.72 5.10
C ASP A 112 33.01 2.88 4.46
N LYS A 113 33.62 3.57 3.50
CA LYS A 113 32.94 4.59 2.70
C LYS A 113 31.81 4.01 1.87
N ALA A 114 31.99 2.80 1.33
CA ALA A 114 30.94 2.09 0.62
C ALA A 114 29.87 1.58 1.57
N ASP A 115 30.15 1.27 2.84
CA ASP A 115 29.16 0.86 3.85
C ASP A 115 28.39 2.07 4.37
N THR A 116 29.07 3.18 4.65
CA THR A 116 28.41 4.46 4.92
C THR A 116 27.64 4.94 3.70
N ALA A 117 28.17 4.88 2.49
CA ALA A 117 27.43 5.16 1.26
C ALA A 117 26.31 4.14 1.02
N LEU A 118 26.45 2.85 1.29
CA LEU A 118 25.35 1.88 1.16
C LEU A 118 24.27 2.10 2.23
N GLN A 119 24.64 2.71 3.38
CA GLN A 119 23.74 3.20 4.43
C GLN A 119 23.25 4.65 4.17
N SER A 120 23.89 5.42 3.27
CA SER A 120 23.68 6.86 3.04
C SER A 120 23.56 7.25 1.56
N GLY A 121 23.32 6.30 0.65
CA GLY A 121 23.64 6.49 -0.78
C GLY A 121 23.84 5.19 -1.58
N THR A 122 22.72 4.54 -1.89
CA THR A 122 22.43 3.88 -3.18
C THR A 122 23.00 2.48 -3.49
N SER A 123 22.07 1.53 -3.65
CA SER A 123 21.87 0.93 -4.98
C SER A 123 21.30 2.01 -5.91
N VAL A 124 22.14 2.57 -6.78
CA VAL A 124 21.70 3.43 -7.90
C VAL A 124 21.15 2.49 -8.97
N SER A 125 19.91 2.05 -8.79
CA SER A 125 18.98 2.05 -9.91
C SER A 125 18.31 3.41 -9.87
N SER A 126 18.06 4.02 -11.02
CA SER A 126 17.19 5.20 -11.08
C SER A 126 15.99 4.98 -10.15
N ILE A 127 15.72 5.93 -9.25
CA ILE A 127 14.46 5.97 -8.48
C ILE A 127 13.27 6.32 -9.42
N SER A 128 13.46 6.22 -10.74
CA SER A 128 12.38 5.82 -11.65
C SER A 128 11.95 4.34 -11.49
N GLY A 129 12.30 3.69 -10.38
CA GLY A 129 11.94 2.33 -9.97
C GLY A 129 10.44 2.06 -9.79
N PHE A 130 9.57 2.95 -10.28
CA PHE A 130 8.27 2.53 -10.79
C PHE A 130 8.47 1.97 -12.19
N PRO A 131 8.44 0.64 -12.41
CA PRO A 131 8.11 0.14 -13.73
C PRO A 131 6.74 0.74 -14.09
N LEU A 132 6.71 1.59 -15.12
CA LEU A 132 5.48 2.17 -15.68
C LEU A 132 4.48 1.10 -16.19
N ARG A 133 4.87 -0.18 -16.10
CA ARG A 133 4.06 -1.42 -16.09
C ARG A 133 4.98 -2.59 -15.77
N LEU A 134 4.56 -3.52 -14.91
CA LEU A 134 5.24 -4.81 -14.77
C LEU A 134 4.69 -5.84 -15.76
N PRO A 135 5.53 -6.68 -16.36
CA PRO A 135 5.05 -7.89 -17.05
C PRO A 135 4.28 -8.78 -16.07
N GLY A 136 2.97 -8.93 -16.27
CA GLY A 136 2.08 -9.71 -15.39
C GLY A 136 1.10 -8.89 -14.55
N GLU A 137 1.20 -7.55 -14.58
CA GLU A 137 0.20 -6.67 -13.97
C GLU A 137 -1.17 -6.88 -14.60
N LYS A 138 -2.19 -7.22 -13.78
CA LYS A 138 -3.57 -7.23 -14.23
C LYS A 138 -4.04 -5.78 -14.34
N ALA A 139 -4.23 -5.30 -15.56
CA ALA A 139 -4.97 -4.06 -15.80
C ALA A 139 -6.37 -4.23 -15.21
N VAL A 140 -6.71 -3.45 -14.18
CA VAL A 140 -8.08 -3.43 -13.66
C VAL A 140 -8.81 -2.25 -14.30
N ALA A 141 -9.95 -2.59 -14.88
CA ALA A 141 -10.74 -1.71 -15.72
C ALA A 141 -11.52 -0.69 -14.90
N VAL A 142 -11.78 0.42 -15.58
CA VAL A 142 -12.45 1.65 -15.18
C VAL A 142 -13.94 1.42 -14.88
N ALA A 143 -14.46 2.04 -13.81
CA ALA A 143 -15.88 2.33 -13.72
C ALA A 143 -16.13 3.67 -14.43
N GLN A 144 -16.86 3.64 -15.53
CA GLN A 144 -17.33 4.85 -16.21
C GLN A 144 -18.78 5.07 -15.77
N GLU A 145 -19.00 6.05 -14.90
CA GLU A 145 -20.34 6.43 -14.46
C GLU A 145 -20.72 7.77 -15.08
N VAL A 146 -21.92 7.83 -15.68
CA VAL A 146 -22.58 9.11 -15.98
C VAL A 146 -23.21 9.56 -14.67
N ALA A 147 -22.58 10.50 -13.98
CA ALA A 147 -23.04 10.95 -12.68
C ALA A 147 -23.55 12.40 -12.75
N VAL A 148 -24.72 12.63 -12.15
CA VAL A 148 -25.24 14.00 -11.94
C VAL A 148 -24.97 14.37 -10.49
N ALA A 149 -23.99 15.23 -10.24
CA ALA A 149 -23.78 15.84 -8.93
C ALA A 149 -24.82 16.94 -8.76
N ARG A 150 -25.91 16.64 -8.04
CA ARG A 150 -27.04 17.55 -7.87
C ARG A 150 -26.74 18.60 -6.79
N ALA A 151 -27.18 19.83 -7.00
CA ALA A 151 -27.29 20.84 -5.96
C ALA A 151 -28.74 21.38 -5.89
N GLU A 152 -29.28 21.15 -4.70
CA GLU A 152 -30.57 21.48 -4.04
C GLU A 152 -31.68 22.26 -4.79
N VAL A 153 -32.96 21.89 -4.53
CA VAL A 153 -34.02 22.65 -3.77
C VAL A 153 -35.35 21.81 -3.73
N SER A 154 -35.35 20.48 -3.63
CA SER A 154 -36.64 19.75 -3.40
C SER A 154 -36.56 18.39 -2.72
N ASN A 155 -35.42 18.01 -2.13
CA ASN A 155 -35.29 16.74 -1.42
C ASN A 155 -34.68 16.98 -0.02
N PRO A 156 -35.11 16.29 1.03
CA PRO A 156 -34.63 16.56 2.38
C PRO A 156 -33.18 16.05 2.53
N ALA A 157 -32.27 17.00 2.80
CA ALA A 157 -30.91 16.88 3.34
C ALA A 157 -29.77 16.28 2.47
N GLY A 158 -28.80 17.12 2.06
CA GLY A 158 -27.38 16.76 1.96
C GLY A 158 -26.76 16.69 0.55
N HIS A 159 -25.55 17.23 0.41
CA HIS A 159 -24.71 17.15 -0.80
C HIS A 159 -24.50 15.68 -1.22
N LYS A 160 -24.68 15.33 -2.51
CA LYS A 160 -24.50 13.95 -2.99
C LYS A 160 -23.06 13.71 -3.48
N VAL A 161 -22.37 12.81 -2.80
CA VAL A 161 -21.04 12.30 -3.18
C VAL A 161 -21.17 11.28 -4.33
N VAL A 162 -20.30 11.40 -5.35
CA VAL A 162 -20.17 10.47 -6.49
C VAL A 162 -18.87 9.68 -6.33
N VAL A 163 -18.90 8.36 -6.50
CA VAL A 163 -17.71 7.50 -6.35
C VAL A 163 -17.21 7.06 -7.73
N LEU A 164 -16.02 7.51 -8.12
CA LEU A 164 -15.40 7.19 -9.43
C LEU A 164 -14.70 5.82 -9.45
N ALA A 165 -14.16 5.39 -8.31
CA ALA A 165 -13.56 4.07 -8.15
C ALA A 165 -13.63 3.67 -6.68
N GLU A 166 -13.90 2.39 -6.43
CA GLU A 166 -13.82 1.78 -5.11
C GLU A 166 -13.36 0.32 -5.23
N THR A 167 -12.34 -0.07 -4.47
CA THR A 167 -11.85 -1.46 -4.43
C THR A 167 -11.34 -1.78 -3.04
N TRP A 168 -11.48 -3.03 -2.60
CA TRP A 168 -11.00 -3.52 -1.30
C TRP A 168 -10.29 -4.88 -1.43
N GLY A 169 -9.58 -5.29 -0.37
CA GLY A 169 -9.05 -6.63 -0.21
C GLY A 169 -7.84 -7.00 -1.08
N LYS A 170 -7.35 -6.08 -1.92
CA LYS A 170 -6.15 -6.29 -2.73
C LYS A 170 -5.27 -5.04 -2.86
N PRO A 171 -3.94 -5.22 -2.89
CA PRO A 171 -3.02 -4.15 -3.19
C PRO A 171 -3.13 -3.69 -4.63
N GLY A 172 -2.79 -2.43 -4.87
CA GLY A 172 -2.85 -1.83 -6.19
C GLY A 172 -2.26 -0.43 -6.27
N ILE A 173 -2.46 0.20 -7.42
CA ILE A 173 -1.98 1.56 -7.70
C ILE A 173 -3.02 2.32 -8.51
N LEU A 174 -3.44 3.49 -8.02
CA LEU A 174 -4.21 4.48 -8.77
C LEU A 174 -3.27 5.22 -9.71
N LYS A 175 -3.63 5.28 -11.01
CA LYS A 175 -2.76 5.71 -12.10
C LYS A 175 -3.24 6.99 -12.78
N HIS A 176 -4.55 7.17 -12.89
CA HIS A 176 -5.13 8.22 -13.71
C HIS A 176 -6.52 8.56 -13.23
N ILE A 177 -6.86 9.85 -13.22
CA ILE A 177 -8.21 10.34 -13.02
C ILE A 177 -8.53 11.29 -14.17
N TRP A 178 -9.71 11.15 -14.77
CA TRP A 178 -10.24 12.04 -15.80
C TRP A 178 -11.66 12.44 -15.46
N VAL A 179 -12.01 13.71 -15.72
CA VAL A 179 -13.35 14.26 -15.53
C VAL A 179 -13.71 15.13 -16.74
N ALA A 180 -14.94 15.06 -17.20
CA ALA A 180 -15.50 15.96 -18.20
C ALA A 180 -16.86 16.50 -17.79
N VAL A 181 -17.17 17.72 -18.21
CA VAL A 181 -18.43 18.40 -17.91
C VAL A 181 -19.16 18.83 -19.19
N ASP A 182 -20.48 18.92 -19.06
CA ASP A 182 -21.39 19.42 -20.09
C ASP A 182 -21.14 20.90 -20.44
N ASN A 183 -21.56 21.24 -21.66
CA ASN A 183 -21.58 22.55 -22.29
C ASN A 183 -22.56 23.56 -21.64
N SER A 184 -22.41 23.84 -20.35
CA SER A 184 -23.15 24.86 -19.63
C SER A 184 -22.16 25.81 -18.97
N ALA A 185 -22.25 27.11 -19.29
CA ALA A 185 -21.30 28.13 -18.79
C ALA A 185 -21.28 28.26 -17.25
N THR A 186 -22.25 27.68 -16.55
CA THR A 186 -22.28 27.60 -15.09
C THR A 186 -21.66 26.31 -14.55
N VAL A 187 -21.51 25.27 -15.37
CA VAL A 187 -20.99 23.95 -14.99
C VAL A 187 -19.47 23.90 -15.12
N ASP A 188 -18.83 24.74 -15.93
CA ASP A 188 -17.36 24.81 -15.95
C ASP A 188 -16.79 25.24 -14.58
N GLY A 189 -17.56 26.04 -13.83
CA GLY A 189 -17.26 26.36 -12.43
C GLY A 189 -17.10 25.12 -11.53
N PHE A 190 -17.73 24.00 -11.86
CA PHE A 190 -17.54 22.73 -11.17
C PHE A 190 -16.12 22.15 -11.36
N LEU A 191 -15.57 22.16 -12.58
CA LEU A 191 -14.19 21.68 -12.80
C LEU A 191 -13.13 22.59 -12.17
N GLU A 192 -13.44 23.88 -11.98
CA GLU A 192 -12.51 24.86 -11.45
C GLU A 192 -12.52 24.89 -9.92
N GLN A 193 -13.63 25.28 -9.28
CA GLN A 193 -13.67 25.46 -7.82
C GLN A 193 -14.92 24.85 -7.16
N GLY A 194 -15.91 24.45 -7.95
CA GLY A 194 -17.20 23.97 -7.48
C GLY A 194 -17.25 22.48 -7.16
N GLY A 195 -16.34 21.69 -7.73
CA GLY A 195 -16.19 20.27 -7.43
C GLY A 195 -15.05 20.05 -6.45
N VAL A 196 -15.23 19.12 -5.51
CA VAL A 196 -14.20 18.67 -4.57
C VAL A 196 -13.92 17.20 -4.84
N ILE A 197 -12.64 16.83 -4.95
CA ILE A 197 -12.20 15.44 -5.02
C ILE A 197 -11.66 15.00 -3.67
N ARG A 198 -12.02 13.79 -3.26
CA ARG A 198 -11.37 13.09 -2.15
C ARG A 198 -10.87 11.73 -2.61
N VAL A 199 -9.63 11.42 -2.24
CA VAL A 199 -9.05 10.08 -2.46
C VAL A 199 -8.65 9.49 -1.12
N TYR A 200 -9.26 8.35 -0.82
CA TYR A 200 -8.97 7.53 0.35
C TYR A 200 -8.18 6.32 -0.11
N THR A 201 -7.13 5.99 0.63
CA THR A 201 -6.34 4.78 0.42
C THR A 201 -6.21 4.07 1.74
N ASP A 202 -6.47 2.76 1.71
CA ASP A 202 -6.50 1.90 2.88
C ASP A 202 -7.43 2.44 3.96
N ASP A 203 -7.19 2.10 5.22
CA ASP A 203 -8.18 2.32 6.26
C ASP A 203 -8.00 3.64 7.00
N ASP A 204 -7.44 4.65 6.31
CA ASP A 204 -7.38 6.01 6.83
C ASP A 204 -8.75 6.68 6.71
N THR A 205 -9.28 7.14 7.84
CA THR A 205 -10.50 7.95 7.89
C THR A 205 -10.29 9.35 7.32
N THR A 206 -9.04 9.77 7.16
CA THR A 206 -8.64 11.04 6.54
C THR A 206 -8.30 10.79 5.08
N PRO A 207 -8.87 11.56 4.12
CA PRO A 207 -8.50 11.41 2.73
C PRO A 207 -7.03 11.83 2.51
N ALA A 208 -6.29 11.02 1.75
CA ALA A 208 -4.93 11.31 1.35
C ALA A 208 -4.84 12.48 0.34
N ILE A 209 -5.94 12.74 -0.37
CA ILE A 209 -6.15 13.92 -1.22
C ILE A 209 -7.52 14.49 -0.90
N SER A 210 -7.62 15.78 -0.58
CA SER A 210 -8.90 16.48 -0.41
C SER A 210 -8.75 17.93 -0.85
N MET A 211 -9.24 18.27 -2.04
CA MET A 211 -9.08 19.60 -2.63
C MET A 211 -10.10 19.86 -3.73
N SER A 212 -10.18 21.08 -4.25
CA SER A 212 -11.01 21.39 -5.42
C SER A 212 -10.54 20.62 -6.65
N LEU A 213 -11.44 20.35 -7.60
CA LEU A 213 -11.07 19.73 -8.88
C LEU A 213 -10.08 20.58 -9.66
N GLY A 214 -10.20 21.91 -9.62
CA GLY A 214 -9.27 22.78 -10.33
C GLY A 214 -7.89 22.70 -9.72
N ASP A 215 -7.76 22.77 -8.40
CA ASP A 215 -6.46 22.59 -7.74
C ASP A 215 -5.89 21.20 -8.04
N PHE A 216 -6.71 20.15 -8.01
CA PHE A 216 -6.28 18.78 -8.31
C PHE A 216 -5.76 18.65 -9.74
N PHE A 217 -6.44 19.24 -10.73
CA PHE A 217 -6.07 19.21 -12.14
C PHE A 217 -5.14 20.35 -12.57
N CYS A 218 -4.57 21.11 -11.63
CA CYS A 218 -3.69 22.24 -11.91
C CYS A 218 -4.35 23.29 -12.82
N LEU A 219 -5.60 23.63 -12.55
CA LEU A 219 -6.39 24.61 -13.27
C LEU A 219 -6.46 25.92 -12.49
N ALA A 220 -6.28 27.04 -13.19
CA ALA A 220 -6.67 28.36 -12.74
C ALA A 220 -8.20 28.52 -12.80
N ASN A 221 -8.72 29.54 -12.12
CA ASN A 221 -10.07 30.04 -12.41
C ASN A 221 -10.08 30.42 -13.90
N ARG A 222 -10.87 29.71 -14.71
CA ARG A 222 -10.98 29.85 -16.18
C ARG A 222 -9.75 29.41 -16.97
N SER A 223 -9.14 28.29 -16.59
CA SER A 223 -8.08 27.70 -17.41
C SER A 223 -8.50 27.40 -18.85
N ASP A 224 -7.65 27.77 -19.81
CA ASP A 224 -7.74 27.30 -21.19
C ASP A 224 -7.08 25.91 -21.36
N VAL A 225 -7.11 25.40 -22.59
CA VAL A 225 -6.50 24.13 -23.00
C VAL A 225 -5.00 24.11 -22.70
N PHE A 226 -4.54 23.03 -22.09
CA PHE A 226 -3.13 22.67 -21.99
C PHE A 226 -3.02 21.15 -21.84
N GLU A 227 -1.91 20.58 -22.26
CA GLU A 227 -1.69 19.14 -22.17
C GLU A 227 -0.25 18.82 -21.82
N THR A 228 -0.07 17.87 -20.91
CA THR A 228 1.23 17.28 -20.57
C THR A 228 1.09 15.78 -20.40
N PRO A 229 2.18 15.02 -20.31
CA PRO A 229 2.11 13.61 -19.94
C PRO A 229 1.49 13.32 -18.56
N ARG A 230 1.37 14.31 -17.65
CA ARG A 230 0.89 14.11 -16.27
C ARG A 230 -0.41 14.80 -15.93
N VAL A 231 -0.75 15.90 -16.58
CA VAL A 231 -1.95 16.68 -16.29
C VAL A 231 -2.35 17.47 -17.54
N GLY A 232 -3.64 17.73 -17.72
CA GLY A 232 -4.10 18.57 -18.81
C GLY A 232 -5.60 18.86 -18.76
N ARG A 233 -6.01 19.79 -19.62
CA ARG A 233 -7.39 20.23 -19.83
C ARG A 233 -7.69 20.30 -21.32
N SER A 234 -8.85 19.77 -21.72
CA SER A 234 -9.46 20.01 -23.02
C SER A 234 -10.64 20.98 -22.88
N ASN A 235 -10.94 21.68 -23.97
CA ASN A 235 -12.05 22.62 -24.04
C ASN A 235 -12.97 22.25 -25.22
N ARG A 236 -14.27 22.28 -25.00
CA ARG A 236 -15.32 22.08 -25.99
C ARG A 236 -16.48 23.05 -25.74
N GLY A 237 -16.28 24.33 -26.03
CA GLY A 237 -17.31 25.36 -25.91
C GLY A 237 -17.43 25.87 -24.46
N SER A 238 -18.60 25.76 -23.86
CA SER A 238 -18.85 26.01 -22.44
C SER A 238 -18.77 24.73 -21.59
N GLY A 239 -18.04 23.73 -22.06
CA GLY A 239 -17.73 22.49 -21.33
C GLY A 239 -16.30 22.05 -21.64
N GLY A 240 -15.78 21.10 -20.89
CA GLY A 240 -14.38 20.68 -21.01
C GLY A 240 -14.10 19.37 -20.30
N SER A 241 -12.84 18.94 -20.36
CA SER A 241 -12.37 17.81 -19.57
C SER A 241 -11.03 18.11 -18.95
N ALA A 242 -10.70 17.44 -17.86
CA ALA A 242 -9.38 17.48 -17.25
C ALA A 242 -8.91 16.07 -16.90
N TYR A 243 -7.60 15.87 -16.90
CA TYR A 243 -6.99 14.62 -16.48
C TYR A 243 -5.77 14.87 -15.61
N ARG A 244 -5.46 13.90 -14.74
CA ARG A 244 -4.21 13.82 -14.00
C ARG A 244 -3.78 12.37 -13.88
N TYR A 245 -2.52 12.11 -14.23
CA TYR A 245 -1.82 10.89 -13.93
C TYR A 245 -1.08 11.05 -12.60
N LEU A 246 -1.27 10.07 -11.73
CA LEU A 246 -0.62 9.99 -10.42
C LEU A 246 -0.11 8.56 -10.24
N HIS A 247 0.82 8.37 -9.32
CA HIS A 247 1.23 7.03 -8.92
C HIS A 247 0.93 6.91 -7.43
N MET A 248 -0.26 6.42 -7.11
CA MET A 248 -0.76 6.37 -5.75
C MET A 248 -1.02 4.92 -5.36
N PRO A 249 -0.03 4.22 -4.77
CA PRO A 249 -0.19 2.87 -4.26
C PRO A 249 -1.20 2.79 -3.12
N PHE A 250 -1.86 1.65 -2.99
CA PHE A 250 -2.73 1.29 -1.88
C PHE A 250 -2.60 -0.21 -1.59
N GLN A 251 -2.75 -0.63 -0.33
CA GLN A 251 -2.51 -2.03 0.08
C GLN A 251 -3.75 -2.91 0.12
N LYS A 252 -4.90 -2.33 0.41
CA LYS A 252 -6.18 -2.99 0.60
C LYS A 252 -7.29 -2.19 -0.02
N TYR A 253 -7.34 -0.87 0.18
CA TYR A 253 -8.51 -0.07 -0.17
C TYR A 253 -8.14 1.14 -1.00
N LEU A 254 -8.99 1.45 -1.97
CA LEU A 254 -8.95 2.71 -2.70
C LEU A 254 -10.40 3.18 -2.84
N ARG A 255 -10.66 4.45 -2.56
CA ARG A 255 -11.90 5.14 -2.94
C ARG A 255 -11.57 6.51 -3.50
N VAL A 256 -12.08 6.80 -4.69
CA VAL A 256 -12.01 8.11 -5.33
C VAL A 256 -13.43 8.66 -5.39
N GLU A 257 -13.69 9.79 -4.77
CA GLU A 257 -15.00 10.41 -4.76
C GLU A 257 -14.95 11.89 -5.16
N ILE A 258 -16.06 12.37 -5.71
CA ILE A 258 -16.26 13.75 -6.10
C ILE A 258 -17.58 14.26 -5.51
N GLU A 259 -17.53 15.45 -4.92
CA GLU A 259 -18.68 16.17 -4.35
C GLU A 259 -18.85 17.50 -5.09
N SER A 260 -20.09 17.94 -5.35
CA SER A 260 -20.38 19.29 -5.83
C SER A 260 -20.74 20.21 -4.68
N LEU A 261 -20.04 21.34 -4.58
CA LEU A 261 -20.35 22.48 -3.72
C LEU A 261 -21.14 23.59 -4.44
N MET A 262 -21.46 23.39 -5.72
CA MET A 262 -22.25 24.35 -6.50
C MET A 262 -23.65 24.50 -5.89
N GLY A 263 -24.30 25.65 -6.12
CA GLY A 263 -25.71 25.86 -5.74
C GLY A 263 -26.73 25.35 -6.77
N THR A 264 -26.26 24.76 -7.88
CA THR A 264 -27.08 24.14 -8.93
C THR A 264 -26.54 22.77 -9.37
N ASP A 265 -27.42 21.84 -9.75
CA ASP A 265 -27.05 20.54 -10.33
C ASP A 265 -25.97 20.68 -11.43
N SER A 266 -24.90 19.88 -11.31
CA SER A 266 -23.80 19.77 -12.26
C SER A 266 -23.69 18.32 -12.75
N ALA A 267 -23.92 18.10 -14.04
CA ALA A 267 -23.70 16.80 -14.66
C ALA A 267 -22.24 16.67 -15.13
N PHE A 268 -21.59 15.56 -14.80
CA PHE A 268 -20.22 15.29 -15.22
C PHE A 268 -20.01 13.80 -15.54
N TYR A 269 -18.96 13.53 -16.32
CA TYR A 269 -18.43 12.21 -16.61
C TYR A 269 -17.09 12.09 -15.90
N GLY A 270 -16.81 10.97 -15.25
CA GLY A 270 -15.52 10.78 -14.60
C GLY A 270 -15.05 9.35 -14.65
N THR A 271 -13.74 9.18 -14.57
CA THR A 271 -13.07 7.88 -14.51
C THR A 271 -11.87 7.96 -13.57
N ALA A 272 -11.61 6.88 -12.85
CA ALA A 272 -10.38 6.66 -12.09
C ALA A 272 -9.81 5.29 -12.45
N ASP A 273 -8.62 5.27 -13.04
CA ASP A 273 -7.97 4.06 -13.54
C ASP A 273 -6.94 3.57 -12.52
N TYR A 274 -7.04 2.31 -12.13
CA TYR A 274 -6.12 1.68 -11.19
C TYR A 274 -5.71 0.27 -11.66
N SER A 275 -4.73 -0.34 -11.01
CA SER A 275 -4.35 -1.73 -11.27
C SER A 275 -4.19 -2.47 -9.95
N LEU A 276 -4.55 -3.75 -9.92
CA LEU A 276 -4.41 -4.60 -8.74
C LEU A 276 -3.28 -5.60 -8.95
N VAL A 277 -2.56 -5.86 -7.87
CA VAL A 277 -1.49 -6.86 -7.80
C VAL A 277 -1.84 -7.93 -6.77
N ASP A 278 -1.19 -9.09 -6.85
CA ASP A 278 -1.46 -10.18 -5.92
C ASP A 278 -0.73 -9.97 -4.58
N SER A 279 0.44 -9.31 -4.60
CA SER A 279 1.15 -8.85 -3.41
C SER A 279 1.58 -7.40 -3.55
N PHE A 280 1.53 -6.61 -2.47
CA PHE A 280 1.98 -5.20 -2.52
C PHE A 280 3.47 -5.08 -2.84
N SER A 281 4.27 -6.10 -2.49
CA SER A 281 5.68 -6.20 -2.89
C SER A 281 5.88 -6.23 -4.41
N ASP A 282 4.84 -6.58 -5.18
CA ASP A 282 4.90 -6.57 -6.63
C ASP A 282 5.02 -5.14 -7.15
N LEU A 283 4.58 -4.11 -6.42
CA LEU A 283 4.74 -2.70 -6.83
C LEU A 283 6.14 -2.13 -6.56
N GLY A 284 6.99 -2.87 -5.86
CA GLY A 284 8.34 -2.45 -5.48
C GLY A 284 8.65 -2.78 -4.02
N THR A 285 9.90 -2.57 -3.63
CA THR A 285 10.38 -2.84 -2.26
C THR A 285 9.98 -1.76 -1.26
N GLN A 286 9.60 -0.56 -1.74
CA GLN A 286 9.20 0.55 -0.90
C GLN A 286 7.67 0.64 -0.82
N GLN A 287 7.13 0.48 0.37
CA GLN A 287 5.71 0.54 0.65
C GLN A 287 5.26 1.99 0.86
N LEU A 288 5.26 2.79 -0.21
CA LEU A 288 5.00 4.22 -0.15
C LEU A 288 3.50 4.54 -0.08
N ALA A 289 3.14 5.51 0.75
CA ALA A 289 1.82 6.16 0.71
C ALA A 289 1.92 7.44 -0.13
N TYR A 290 0.91 7.77 -0.93
CA TYR A 290 0.87 9.06 -1.63
C TYR A 290 -0.15 9.97 -0.97
N SER A 291 0.19 11.25 -0.81
CA SER A 291 -0.77 12.27 -0.38
C SER A 291 -0.44 13.62 -1.03
N ILE A 292 -1.42 14.52 -1.07
CA ILE A 292 -1.19 15.91 -1.45
C ILE A 292 -1.39 16.77 -0.21
N LYS A 293 -0.33 17.47 0.19
CA LYS A 293 -0.33 18.40 1.32
C LYS A 293 -0.35 19.82 0.79
N GLY A 294 -1.14 20.70 1.40
CA GLY A 294 -1.24 22.06 0.92
C GLY A 294 -2.45 22.78 1.45
N GLN A 295 -2.60 24.02 1.00
CA GLN A 295 -3.71 24.87 1.39
C GLN A 295 -3.97 25.95 0.35
N ARG A 296 -5.20 26.46 0.39
CA ARG A 296 -5.65 27.66 -0.32
C ARG A 296 -6.03 28.70 0.73
N VAL A 297 -5.53 29.90 0.56
CA VAL A 297 -5.80 31.06 1.42
C VAL A 297 -6.47 32.12 0.56
N ALA A 298 -7.72 32.44 0.91
CA ALA A 298 -8.40 33.59 0.33
C ALA A 298 -7.77 34.88 0.89
N SER A 299 -7.52 35.87 0.03
CA SER A 299 -6.96 37.16 0.44
C SER A 299 -5.61 37.09 1.19
N GLN A 300 -4.67 36.28 0.70
CA GLN A 300 -3.27 36.29 1.15
C GLN A 300 -2.64 37.67 0.91
N ALA A 301 -2.01 38.24 1.93
CA ALA A 301 -1.28 39.50 1.78
C ALA A 301 -0.11 39.33 0.81
N VAL A 302 0.01 40.23 -0.17
CA VAL A 302 1.15 40.21 -1.09
C VAL A 302 2.45 40.52 -0.35
N GLN A 303 3.58 40.11 -0.91
CA GLN A 303 4.93 40.25 -0.34
C GLN A 303 5.10 39.56 1.01
N THR A 304 4.30 38.53 1.30
CA THR A 304 4.41 37.72 2.51
C THR A 304 4.50 36.23 2.17
N PRO A 305 5.17 35.42 3.01
CA PRO A 305 5.26 33.99 2.81
C PRO A 305 3.97 33.28 3.22
N MET A 306 3.61 32.27 2.43
CA MET A 306 2.66 31.23 2.81
C MET A 306 3.42 29.92 3.04
N THR A 307 3.30 29.35 4.24
CA THR A 307 3.74 27.97 4.47
C THR A 307 2.80 27.04 3.72
N VAL A 308 3.26 26.40 2.65
CA VAL A 308 2.46 25.48 1.85
C VAL A 308 2.19 24.19 2.64
N CYS A 309 3.25 23.59 3.18
CA CYS A 309 3.16 22.44 4.08
C CYS A 309 4.31 22.48 5.10
N ASP A 310 4.12 21.86 6.25
CA ASP A 310 5.10 21.73 7.34
C ASP A 310 4.73 20.49 8.14
N PHE A 311 5.45 19.37 7.96
CA PHE A 311 5.11 18.10 8.61
C PHE A 311 6.33 17.18 8.76
N ASP A 312 6.28 16.34 9.80
CA ASP A 312 7.26 15.30 10.06
C ASP A 312 7.01 14.06 9.19
N GLY A 313 8.09 13.37 8.83
CA GLY A 313 8.06 12.11 8.11
C GLY A 313 9.26 11.97 7.18
N SER A 314 9.26 10.90 6.41
CA SER A 314 10.28 10.64 5.37
C SER A 314 9.60 10.30 4.06
N GLY A 315 10.24 10.63 2.95
CA GLY A 315 9.65 10.47 1.64
C GLY A 315 10.33 11.25 0.52
N GLN A 316 9.56 11.48 -0.54
CA GLN A 316 9.96 12.19 -1.74
C GLN A 316 8.84 13.13 -2.20
N ILE A 317 9.22 14.32 -2.66
CA ILE A 317 8.33 15.24 -3.37
C ILE A 317 8.05 14.71 -4.78
N GLU A 318 6.78 14.60 -5.16
CA GLU A 318 6.32 14.22 -6.52
C GLU A 318 6.00 15.44 -7.37
N SER A 319 5.22 16.38 -6.82
CA SER A 319 4.77 17.56 -7.55
C SER A 319 4.73 18.78 -6.64
N LEU A 320 4.99 19.95 -7.20
CA LEU A 320 4.67 21.25 -6.61
C LEU A 320 3.67 21.95 -7.52
N VAL A 321 2.62 22.50 -6.92
CA VAL A 321 1.61 23.33 -7.60
C VAL A 321 1.48 24.63 -6.81
N VAL A 322 1.53 25.76 -7.50
CA VAL A 322 1.26 27.08 -6.91
C VAL A 322 0.28 27.81 -7.81
N SER A 323 -0.76 28.38 -7.21
CA SER A 323 -1.75 29.17 -7.91
C SER A 323 -2.00 30.51 -7.24
N PHE A 324 -2.23 31.54 -8.04
CA PHE A 324 -2.75 32.81 -7.56
C PHE A 324 -3.83 33.36 -8.50
N ALA A 325 -4.78 34.09 -7.94
CA ALA A 325 -5.86 34.76 -8.67
C ALA A 325 -6.31 36.06 -7.97
N GLY A 326 -7.02 36.91 -8.71
CA GLY A 326 -7.62 38.13 -8.16
C GLY A 326 -6.66 39.31 -8.02
N ALA A 327 -5.45 39.20 -8.57
CA ALA A 327 -4.54 40.33 -8.67
C ALA A 327 -4.95 41.28 -9.81
N ASP A 328 -4.79 42.58 -9.59
CA ASP A 328 -5.06 43.60 -10.59
C ASP A 328 -4.24 43.38 -11.88
N ASN A 329 -4.78 43.84 -13.00
CA ASN A 329 -4.15 43.67 -14.31
C ASN A 329 -2.82 44.44 -14.36
N GLY A 330 -1.69 43.73 -14.23
CA GLY A 330 -0.35 44.31 -14.13
C GLY A 330 0.45 43.88 -12.89
N ASP A 331 -0.17 43.20 -11.93
CA ASP A 331 0.47 42.72 -10.69
C ASP A 331 1.33 41.47 -10.88
N TRP A 332 2.16 41.47 -11.91
CA TRP A 332 3.13 40.43 -12.21
C TRP A 332 4.24 40.31 -11.15
N GLY A 333 4.37 41.32 -10.27
CA GLY A 333 5.28 41.28 -9.13
C GLY A 333 4.99 40.16 -8.13
N VAL A 334 3.79 39.55 -8.18
CA VAL A 334 3.50 38.31 -7.42
C VAL A 334 4.48 37.20 -7.79
N LEU A 335 4.94 37.15 -9.04
CA LEU A 335 5.91 36.16 -9.51
C LEU A 335 7.32 36.39 -8.95
N GLU A 336 7.64 37.55 -8.37
CA GLU A 336 8.97 37.77 -7.77
C GLU A 336 9.18 36.97 -6.48
N GLY A 337 8.13 36.41 -5.90
CA GLY A 337 8.25 35.63 -4.66
C GLY A 337 8.94 34.30 -4.91
N ASP A 338 9.94 33.97 -4.11
CA ASP A 338 10.62 32.68 -4.19
C ASP A 338 9.80 31.53 -3.60
N ILE A 339 10.11 30.32 -4.07
CA ILE A 339 9.67 29.08 -3.44
C ILE A 339 10.87 28.49 -2.71
N GLN A 340 10.67 28.16 -1.44
CA GLN A 340 11.69 27.68 -0.53
C GLN A 340 11.31 26.29 0.00
N VAL A 341 12.23 25.33 -0.08
CA VAL A 341 12.06 23.97 0.45
C VAL A 341 13.12 23.73 1.52
N TYR A 342 12.64 23.38 2.71
CA TYR A 342 13.44 23.01 3.87
C TYR A 342 13.19 21.53 4.14
N VAL A 343 14.26 20.78 4.38
CA VAL A 343 14.19 19.36 4.75
C VAL A 343 14.93 19.12 6.04
N ASP A 344 14.49 18.11 6.77
CA ASP A 344 15.18 17.52 7.92
C ASP A 344 15.59 18.52 9.02
N GLY A 345 14.78 19.57 9.19
CA GLY A 345 14.97 20.61 10.20
C GLY A 345 16.09 21.61 9.89
N GLU A 346 16.56 21.69 8.65
CA GLU A 346 17.60 22.63 8.25
C GLU A 346 17.18 24.09 8.44
N GLN A 347 18.14 24.94 8.85
CA GLN A 347 17.90 26.36 9.12
C GLN A 347 17.76 27.20 7.84
N PHE A 348 18.29 26.72 6.72
CA PHE A 348 18.27 27.37 5.42
C PHE A 348 17.56 26.46 4.41
N PRO A 349 16.89 27.00 3.39
CA PRO A 349 16.27 26.17 2.37
C PRO A 349 17.35 25.45 1.56
N ILE A 350 17.20 24.15 1.37
CA ILE A 350 18.09 23.35 0.50
C ILE A 350 17.84 23.63 -0.98
N TRP A 351 16.63 24.08 -1.29
CA TRP A 351 16.20 24.43 -2.62
C TRP A 351 15.39 25.72 -2.54
N SER A 352 15.82 26.71 -3.30
CA SER A 352 15.17 28.01 -3.40
C SER A 352 15.15 28.41 -4.86
N SER A 353 14.02 28.90 -5.34
CA SER A 353 13.97 29.56 -6.64
C SER A 353 14.41 31.02 -6.54
N SER A 354 14.74 31.65 -7.66
CA SER A 354 15.03 33.09 -7.77
C SER A 354 13.78 33.95 -7.97
N GLY A 355 12.67 33.32 -8.32
CA GLY A 355 11.33 33.86 -8.52
C GLY A 355 10.35 32.70 -8.61
N MET A 356 9.07 32.98 -8.55
CA MET A 356 8.01 31.99 -8.57
C MET A 356 7.97 31.29 -9.92
N GLU A 357 8.00 32.04 -11.03
CA GLU A 357 8.00 31.47 -12.38
C GLU A 357 9.25 30.63 -12.65
N ASP A 358 10.39 31.03 -12.07
CA ASP A 358 11.67 30.34 -12.22
C ASP A 358 11.60 28.93 -11.60
N ALA A 359 10.85 28.78 -10.49
CA ALA A 359 10.59 27.48 -9.87
C ALA A 359 9.94 26.49 -10.85
N PHE A 360 9.22 26.99 -11.86
CA PHE A 360 8.44 26.22 -12.84
C PHE A 360 9.03 26.26 -14.26
N ASN A 361 10.36 26.47 -14.37
CA ASN A 361 11.11 26.57 -15.63
C ASN A 361 10.64 27.70 -16.55
N GLY A 362 10.02 28.73 -15.97
CA GLY A 362 9.78 30.00 -16.62
C GLY A 362 11.00 30.91 -16.56
N GLY A 363 10.75 32.19 -16.76
CA GLY A 363 11.68 33.29 -16.54
C GLY A 363 11.15 34.57 -17.15
N TRP A 364 11.53 35.71 -16.59
CA TRP A 364 11.08 37.03 -17.04
C TRP A 364 9.54 37.14 -17.08
N TYR A 365 8.86 36.69 -16.01
CA TYR A 365 7.40 36.66 -15.88
C TYR A 365 6.68 35.77 -16.91
N ALA A 366 7.41 34.92 -17.63
CA ALA A 366 6.85 34.00 -18.62
C ALA A 366 7.07 32.55 -18.22
N THR A 367 5.99 31.76 -18.18
CA THR A 367 6.03 30.31 -17.90
C THR A 367 5.40 29.56 -19.07
N PRO A 368 5.98 28.43 -19.54
CA PRO A 368 5.46 27.68 -20.67
C PRO A 368 4.07 27.09 -20.37
N ILE A 369 3.08 27.41 -21.21
CA ILE A 369 1.75 26.79 -21.17
C ILE A 369 1.88 25.33 -21.60
N GLY A 370 1.41 24.38 -20.78
CA GLY A 370 1.54 22.95 -21.08
C GLY A 370 2.99 22.44 -21.05
N GLY A 371 3.90 23.14 -20.37
CA GLY A 371 5.29 22.69 -20.20
C GLY A 371 5.39 21.39 -19.37
N TYR A 372 6.39 20.57 -19.67
CA TYR A 372 6.75 19.35 -18.90
C TYR A 372 8.28 19.23 -18.81
N PRO A 373 8.87 18.91 -17.64
CA PRO A 373 8.22 18.51 -16.38
C PRO A 373 7.65 19.68 -15.56
N ALA A 374 7.79 20.92 -16.01
CA ALA A 374 7.23 22.09 -15.35
C ALA A 374 6.63 23.08 -16.36
N GLY A 375 5.63 23.84 -15.92
CA GLY A 375 4.94 24.83 -16.73
C GLY A 375 3.74 25.42 -16.01
N ARG A 376 2.78 25.91 -16.78
CA ARG A 376 1.51 26.44 -16.28
C ARG A 376 0.31 25.97 -17.09
N SER A 377 -0.87 26.09 -16.49
CA SER A 377 -2.14 25.90 -17.19
C SER A 377 -2.34 26.94 -18.30
N GLY A 378 -3.18 26.62 -19.28
CA GLY A 378 -3.73 27.60 -20.20
C GLY A 378 -4.56 28.65 -19.45
N ASP A 379 -4.75 29.81 -20.06
CA ASP A 379 -5.52 30.91 -19.50
C ASP A 379 -6.47 31.47 -20.57
N SER A 380 -7.78 31.35 -20.33
CA SER A 380 -8.82 31.79 -21.26
C SER A 380 -9.35 33.18 -20.91
N ASP A 381 -8.96 33.72 -19.74
CA ASP A 381 -9.39 35.02 -19.23
C ASP A 381 -8.18 35.82 -18.71
N GLN A 382 -7.59 36.63 -19.60
CA GLN A 382 -6.48 37.53 -19.28
C GLN A 382 -6.91 38.76 -18.46
N SER A 383 -8.11 38.78 -17.87
CA SER A 383 -8.50 39.86 -16.97
C SER A 383 -7.91 39.60 -15.57
N GLY A 384 -6.91 40.41 -15.21
CA GLY A 384 -6.15 40.25 -13.96
C GLY A 384 -4.92 39.34 -14.12
N ALA A 385 -4.03 39.35 -13.13
CA ALA A 385 -2.91 38.42 -13.09
C ALA A 385 -3.35 37.15 -12.35
N ASN A 386 -3.57 36.08 -13.13
CA ASN A 386 -4.02 34.78 -12.64
C ASN A 386 -3.09 33.69 -13.19
N MET A 387 -2.68 32.74 -12.36
CA MET A 387 -1.86 31.63 -12.85
C MET A 387 -1.99 30.40 -11.96
N THR A 388 -1.89 29.22 -12.57
CA THR A 388 -1.61 27.96 -11.88
C THR A 388 -0.40 27.33 -12.53
N MET A 389 0.68 27.26 -11.77
CA MET A 389 1.96 26.69 -12.17
C MET A 389 2.16 25.35 -11.49
N TYR A 390 2.83 24.44 -12.19
CA TYR A 390 3.09 23.08 -11.71
C TYR A 390 4.47 22.61 -12.13
N ARG A 391 5.09 21.77 -11.29
CA ARG A 391 6.36 21.08 -11.55
C ARG A 391 6.30 19.67 -10.99
N PHE A 392 6.79 18.69 -11.76
CA PHE A 392 6.92 17.31 -11.34
C PHE A 392 8.40 16.96 -11.12
N PHE A 393 8.75 16.53 -9.91
CA PHE A 393 10.13 16.18 -9.50
C PHE A 393 10.42 14.69 -9.74
N LEU A 394 10.18 14.24 -10.98
CA LEU A 394 10.36 12.84 -11.36
C LEU A 394 11.80 12.55 -11.81
N ASP A 395 12.39 13.47 -12.57
CA ASP A 395 13.76 13.35 -13.09
C ASP A 395 14.81 13.97 -12.15
N ASP A 396 14.38 14.87 -11.27
CA ASP A 396 15.18 15.62 -10.30
C ASP A 396 14.56 15.58 -8.89
N PRO A 397 14.41 14.38 -8.29
CA PRO A 397 13.66 14.20 -7.05
C PRO A 397 14.28 14.90 -5.84
N ILE A 398 13.42 15.51 -5.01
CA ILE A 398 13.80 16.06 -3.70
C ILE A 398 13.30 15.09 -2.61
N PHE A 399 14.24 14.59 -1.80
CA PHE A 399 13.97 13.64 -0.72
C PHE A 399 14.04 14.32 0.65
N TYR A 400 13.35 13.74 1.63
CA TYR A 400 13.40 14.14 3.03
C TYR A 400 13.34 12.90 3.93
N SER A 401 14.01 12.95 5.08
CA SER A 401 14.21 11.80 5.98
C SER A 401 13.55 11.95 7.34
N SER A 402 13.21 13.16 7.76
CA SER A 402 12.55 13.42 9.04
C SER A 402 11.52 14.54 9.00
N HIS A 403 11.68 15.53 8.13
CA HIS A 403 10.79 16.69 8.08
C HIS A 403 10.77 17.33 6.69
N LEU A 404 9.60 17.80 6.26
CA LEU A 404 9.45 18.60 5.04
C LEU A 404 8.67 19.88 5.35
N LYS A 405 9.23 21.01 4.92
CA LYS A 405 8.54 22.29 4.89
C LYS A 405 8.74 22.99 3.56
N VAL A 406 7.64 23.47 2.99
CA VAL A 406 7.64 24.24 1.74
C VAL A 406 6.98 25.59 2.00
N VAL A 407 7.61 26.66 1.53
CA VAL A 407 7.13 28.03 1.67
C VAL A 407 7.08 28.67 0.30
N ALA A 408 6.00 29.39 0.00
CA ALA A 408 5.82 30.12 -1.24
C ALA A 408 5.53 31.59 -0.92
N TRP A 409 6.29 32.52 -1.50
CA TRP A 409 6.08 33.95 -1.31
C TRP A 409 5.12 34.52 -2.34
N ALA A 410 4.13 35.29 -1.90
CA ALA A 410 3.21 36.00 -2.81
C ALA A 410 3.83 37.32 -3.31
N GLY A 411 4.98 37.26 -3.97
CA GLY A 411 5.81 38.40 -4.34
C GLY A 411 6.93 38.69 -3.34
N GLN A 412 7.90 39.51 -3.73
CA GLN A 412 9.07 39.83 -2.91
C GLN A 412 9.02 41.27 -2.36
N PRO A 413 9.33 41.48 -1.06
CA PRO A 413 9.43 42.82 -0.50
C PRO A 413 10.47 43.68 -1.25
N GLY A 414 10.03 44.84 -1.75
CA GLY A 414 10.92 45.81 -2.41
C GLY A 414 11.24 45.52 -3.88
N GLN A 415 10.63 44.52 -4.49
CA GLN A 415 10.68 44.24 -5.93
C GLN A 415 9.27 44.18 -6.53
N GLY A 416 9.11 44.78 -7.72
CA GLY A 416 7.81 44.88 -8.41
C GLY A 416 6.87 45.96 -7.89
N GLY A 417 5.97 46.43 -8.75
CA GLY A 417 4.86 47.32 -8.38
C GLY A 417 3.58 46.52 -8.28
N ILE A 418 3.34 45.89 -7.13
CA ILE A 418 2.07 45.20 -6.84
C ILE A 418 1.11 46.22 -6.23
N VAL A 419 -0.02 46.49 -6.88
CA VAL A 419 -1.04 47.42 -6.39
C VAL A 419 -2.10 46.73 -5.52
N SER A 420 -2.35 45.44 -5.76
CA SER A 420 -3.24 44.63 -4.94
C SER A 420 -2.69 44.49 -3.53
N ALA A 421 -3.55 44.71 -2.53
CA ALA A 421 -3.19 44.46 -1.13
C ALA A 421 -3.12 42.96 -0.81
N THR A 422 -3.95 42.16 -1.49
CA THR A 422 -4.11 40.72 -1.28
C THR A 422 -4.40 40.01 -2.58
N VAL A 423 -4.07 38.72 -2.64
CA VAL A 423 -4.41 37.80 -3.73
C VAL A 423 -4.99 36.51 -3.17
N ASP A 424 -5.84 35.81 -3.92
CA ASP A 424 -6.19 34.44 -3.57
C ASP A 424 -5.02 33.54 -3.95
N PHE A 425 -4.48 32.79 -2.98
CA PHE A 425 -3.23 32.07 -3.14
C PHE A 425 -3.39 30.61 -2.72
N ALA A 426 -2.81 29.68 -3.47
CA ALA A 426 -2.85 28.26 -3.15
C ALA A 426 -1.51 27.59 -3.45
N GLY A 427 -1.14 26.64 -2.60
CA GLY A 427 0.06 25.85 -2.75
C GLY A 427 -0.21 24.41 -2.37
N TYR A 428 0.28 23.48 -3.18
CA TYR A 428 0.14 22.05 -2.96
C TYR A 428 1.42 21.30 -3.31
N VAL A 429 1.75 20.31 -2.50
CA VAL A 429 2.90 19.43 -2.65
C VAL A 429 2.40 18.00 -2.62
N GLY A 430 2.55 17.30 -3.75
CA GLY A 430 2.35 15.86 -3.83
C GLY A 430 3.57 15.16 -3.24
N VAL A 431 3.37 14.20 -2.33
CA VAL A 431 4.47 13.49 -1.67
C VAL A 431 4.21 11.99 -1.65
N TRP A 432 5.27 11.22 -1.87
CA TRP A 432 5.34 9.82 -1.49
C TRP A 432 6.00 9.71 -0.14
N SER A 433 5.26 9.32 0.90
CA SER A 433 5.82 9.08 2.23
C SER A 433 6.24 7.61 2.37
N SER A 434 7.29 7.36 3.13
CA SER A 434 7.74 6.01 3.46
C SER A 434 6.99 5.39 4.64
N ALA A 435 5.92 6.04 5.11
CA ALA A 435 5.06 5.51 6.15
C ALA A 435 4.18 4.39 5.55
N ALA A 436 4.19 3.21 6.16
CA ALA A 436 3.37 2.10 5.71
C ALA A 436 1.89 2.41 5.92
N VAL A 437 1.09 2.30 4.86
CA VAL A 437 -0.35 2.34 5.00
C VAL A 437 -0.80 1.08 5.73
N THR A 438 -1.27 1.24 6.98
CA THR A 438 -1.60 0.10 7.84
C THR A 438 -3.11 -0.14 7.83
N PRO A 439 -3.58 -1.34 7.51
CA PRO A 439 -5.00 -1.54 7.24
C PRO A 439 -5.91 -2.03 8.42
N SER A 440 -7.06 -1.39 8.62
CA SER A 440 -8.25 -1.69 9.45
C SER A 440 -9.61 -1.70 8.69
N TYR A 441 -10.05 -2.84 8.15
CA TYR A 441 -11.27 -3.11 7.34
C TYR A 441 -12.58 -2.34 7.67
N THR A 442 -13.33 -1.88 6.63
CA THR A 442 -14.75 -1.36 6.45
C THR A 442 -15.88 -2.41 6.11
N ALA A 443 -17.15 -2.09 5.77
CA ALA A 443 -18.29 -3.00 5.40
C ALA A 443 -18.98 -2.51 4.10
N VAL A 444 -19.50 -3.40 3.26
CA VAL A 444 -20.09 -3.04 1.94
C VAL A 444 -21.64 -3.06 1.92
N ASP A 445 -22.22 -2.03 1.29
CA ASP A 445 -23.60 -1.98 0.75
C ASP A 445 -23.55 -2.28 -0.77
N GLY A 446 -24.20 -3.35 -1.25
CA GLY A 446 -24.18 -3.80 -2.65
C GLY A 446 -25.29 -3.24 -3.56
N ILE A 447 -25.03 -3.23 -4.89
CA ILE A 447 -25.69 -2.41 -5.95
C ILE A 447 -26.78 -3.14 -6.76
N SER A 448 -26.99 -4.45 -6.61
CA SER A 448 -28.21 -5.08 -7.17
C SER A 448 -29.45 -4.65 -6.37
N PRO A 449 -30.61 -4.39 -7.01
CA PRO A 449 -31.85 -4.22 -6.27
C PRO A 449 -32.05 -5.49 -5.46
N PRO A 450 -32.12 -5.38 -4.13
CA PRO A 450 -32.19 -6.57 -3.32
C PRO A 450 -33.49 -7.31 -3.67
N VAL A 451 -33.45 -8.65 -3.61
CA VAL A 451 -34.62 -9.53 -3.75
C VAL A 451 -35.76 -9.03 -2.85
N LEU A 452 -35.38 -8.49 -1.69
CA LEU A 452 -36.25 -7.72 -0.83
C LEU A 452 -35.52 -6.47 -0.34
N ASN A 453 -36.11 -5.30 -0.55
CA ASN A 453 -35.75 -4.07 0.17
C ASN A 453 -36.95 -3.58 0.98
N ASP A 454 -37.10 -4.05 2.22
CA ASP A 454 -38.10 -3.47 3.11
C ASP A 454 -37.40 -2.37 3.90
N GLN A 455 -37.39 -1.15 3.34
CA GLN A 455 -36.87 0.06 3.98
C GLN A 455 -37.82 0.62 5.05
N MET A 456 -38.81 -0.19 5.46
CA MET A 456 -39.72 0.04 6.59
C MET A 456 -40.59 1.29 6.54
N ASP A 457 -40.55 2.05 5.43
CA ASP A 457 -41.39 3.22 5.11
C ASP A 457 -42.89 2.86 4.91
N GLN A 458 -43.48 2.22 5.90
CA GLN A 458 -44.87 1.76 5.90
C GLN A 458 -45.76 2.70 6.72
N THR A 459 -47.03 2.81 6.33
CA THR A 459 -48.02 3.58 7.12
C THR A 459 -48.10 2.99 8.53
N ALA A 460 -48.04 3.86 9.55
CA ALA A 460 -48.09 3.43 10.95
C ALA A 460 -49.35 2.57 11.21
N GLY A 461 -49.15 1.37 11.76
CA GLY A 461 -50.21 0.38 11.94
C GLY A 461 -49.69 -1.06 12.01
N ALA A 462 -50.59 -2.04 11.84
CA ALA A 462 -50.17 -3.44 11.72
C ALA A 462 -49.41 -3.67 10.41
N LEU A 463 -48.43 -4.58 10.41
CA LEU A 463 -47.79 -5.01 9.15
C LEU A 463 -48.83 -5.58 8.19
N ASP A 464 -48.64 -5.32 6.91
CA ASP A 464 -49.54 -5.81 5.87
C ASP A 464 -49.55 -7.35 5.82
N SER A 465 -50.69 -7.94 6.18
CA SER A 465 -50.90 -9.40 6.20
C SER A 465 -50.78 -10.08 4.82
N GLY A 466 -50.85 -9.32 3.73
CA GLY A 466 -50.58 -9.79 2.37
C GLY A 466 -49.09 -10.04 2.11
N THR A 467 -48.22 -9.30 2.79
CA THR A 467 -46.76 -9.34 2.62
C THR A 467 -46.05 -10.04 3.78
N TRP A 468 -46.66 -10.05 4.95
CA TRP A 468 -46.10 -10.62 6.18
C TRP A 468 -46.95 -11.76 6.73
N ASN A 469 -46.28 -12.78 7.26
CA ASN A 469 -46.89 -13.80 8.09
C ASN A 469 -46.48 -13.57 9.53
N GLN A 470 -47.48 -13.43 10.40
CA GLN A 470 -47.29 -13.28 11.83
C GLN A 470 -48.13 -14.35 12.54
N ASP A 471 -47.64 -14.85 13.67
CA ASP A 471 -48.43 -15.76 14.52
C ASP A 471 -49.48 -14.94 15.27
N GLY A 472 -50.74 -15.02 14.82
CA GLY A 472 -51.86 -14.28 15.40
C GLY A 472 -52.18 -14.63 16.86
N THR A 473 -51.55 -15.65 17.44
CA THR A 473 -51.69 -15.99 18.87
C THR A 473 -50.73 -15.22 19.78
N ARG A 474 -49.79 -14.44 19.21
CA ARG A 474 -48.73 -13.74 19.94
C ARG A 474 -48.81 -12.22 19.77
N THR A 475 -47.93 -11.50 20.47
CA THR A 475 -47.75 -10.05 20.23
C THR A 475 -47.34 -9.83 18.79
N GLN A 476 -48.01 -8.90 18.10
CA GLN A 476 -47.77 -8.59 16.69
C GLN A 476 -46.73 -7.48 16.55
N MET A 477 -45.89 -7.58 15.51
CA MET A 477 -45.08 -6.47 15.02
C MET A 477 -45.96 -5.41 14.36
N VAL A 478 -45.59 -4.15 14.54
CA VAL A 478 -46.27 -2.99 13.97
C VAL A 478 -45.29 -2.15 13.16
N ALA A 479 -45.75 -1.58 12.05
CA ALA A 479 -45.05 -0.51 11.35
C ALA A 479 -45.28 0.81 12.08
N THR A 480 -44.25 1.65 12.18
CA THR A 480 -44.33 2.95 12.89
C THR A 480 -43.98 4.15 12.01
N GLY A 481 -43.89 3.96 10.70
CA GLY A 481 -43.45 4.99 9.77
C GLY A 481 -42.15 4.57 9.13
N SER A 482 -41.04 4.66 9.87
CA SER A 482 -39.68 4.39 9.36
C SER A 482 -39.01 3.16 9.97
N THR A 483 -39.70 2.41 10.84
CA THR A 483 -39.18 1.16 11.42
C THR A 483 -40.31 0.14 11.61
N PHE A 484 -39.94 -1.12 11.80
CA PHE A 484 -40.83 -2.09 12.44
C PHE A 484 -40.50 -2.15 13.91
N THR A 485 -41.54 -1.97 14.73
CA THR A 485 -41.42 -1.96 16.17
C THR A 485 -42.10 -3.18 16.74
N VAL A 486 -41.40 -3.83 17.67
CA VAL A 486 -41.99 -4.80 18.57
C VAL A 486 -42.21 -4.10 19.91
N PRO A 487 -43.46 -3.72 20.24
CA PRO A 487 -43.72 -3.13 21.54
C PRO A 487 -43.48 -4.18 22.62
N TYR A 488 -42.79 -3.78 23.67
CA TYR A 488 -42.69 -4.62 24.86
C TYR A 488 -44.10 -4.83 25.45
N GLY A 489 -44.52 -6.09 25.60
CA GLY A 489 -45.86 -6.46 26.04
C GLY A 489 -45.93 -6.82 27.53
N SER A 490 -47.10 -6.66 28.15
CA SER A 490 -47.34 -6.96 29.58
C SER A 490 -47.98 -8.34 29.85
N ALA A 491 -48.10 -9.21 28.85
CA ALA A 491 -48.76 -10.51 28.97
C ALA A 491 -47.78 -11.69 29.14
N SER A 492 -48.27 -12.76 29.77
CA SER A 492 -47.50 -13.75 30.53
C SER A 492 -47.32 -15.13 29.90
N ALA A 493 -47.42 -15.30 28.58
CA ALA A 493 -47.11 -16.59 27.96
C ALA A 493 -46.29 -16.39 26.68
N ASP A 494 -44.97 -16.46 26.87
CA ASP A 494 -43.89 -16.61 25.89
C ASP A 494 -43.85 -15.55 24.78
N GLN A 495 -43.27 -14.40 25.14
CA GLN A 495 -43.07 -13.16 24.37
C GLN A 495 -42.11 -13.33 23.19
N ASP A 496 -42.47 -14.24 22.29
CA ASP A 496 -41.72 -14.62 21.12
C ASP A 496 -42.42 -14.06 19.89
N VAL A 497 -42.00 -12.88 19.46
CA VAL A 497 -42.62 -12.17 18.34
C VAL A 497 -41.91 -12.57 17.06
N ARG A 498 -42.67 -13.03 16.08
CA ARG A 498 -42.15 -13.63 14.86
C ARG A 498 -42.86 -13.09 13.64
N ALA A 499 -42.10 -12.45 12.74
CA ALA A 499 -42.61 -11.99 11.47
C ALA A 499 -41.73 -12.54 10.33
N ALA A 500 -42.38 -13.27 9.43
CA ALA A 500 -41.73 -13.84 8.25
C ALA A 500 -42.29 -13.20 6.97
N ARG A 501 -41.43 -13.03 5.97
CA ARG A 501 -41.86 -12.46 4.69
C ARG A 501 -42.57 -13.52 3.83
N LYS A 502 -43.76 -13.20 3.30
CA LYS A 502 -44.52 -14.07 2.39
C LYS A 502 -44.08 -13.92 0.94
N ASN A 503 -44.18 -15.01 0.17
CA ASN A 503 -44.04 -15.04 -1.29
C ASN A 503 -42.71 -14.47 -1.83
N VAL A 504 -41.62 -14.60 -1.08
CA VAL A 504 -40.29 -14.25 -1.55
C VAL A 504 -39.56 -15.52 -1.98
N SER A 505 -39.19 -15.58 -3.26
CA SER A 505 -38.31 -16.62 -3.78
C SER A 505 -36.88 -16.24 -3.48
N LEU A 506 -36.21 -17.01 -2.62
CA LEU A 506 -34.81 -16.80 -2.31
C LEU A 506 -33.90 -17.45 -3.37
N PRO A 507 -32.78 -16.81 -3.74
CA PRO A 507 -31.71 -17.45 -4.49
C PRO A 507 -31.13 -18.66 -3.73
N SER A 508 -30.38 -19.52 -4.43
CA SER A 508 -29.69 -20.64 -3.80
C SER A 508 -28.64 -20.17 -2.79
N ASP A 509 -27.95 -19.08 -3.13
CA ASP A 509 -26.93 -18.42 -2.32
C ASP A 509 -27.31 -16.95 -2.17
N TYR A 510 -27.40 -16.44 -0.93
CA TYR A 510 -27.80 -15.05 -0.66
C TYR A 510 -27.19 -14.45 0.61
N TRP A 511 -27.13 -13.12 0.64
CA TRP A 511 -26.84 -12.27 1.80
C TRP A 511 -28.16 -11.77 2.37
N LEU A 512 -28.35 -11.97 3.67
CA LEU A 512 -29.49 -11.50 4.42
C LEU A 512 -29.01 -10.54 5.49
N GLU A 513 -29.68 -9.41 5.64
CA GLU A 513 -29.25 -8.34 6.51
C GLU A 513 -30.40 -7.58 7.14
N THR A 514 -30.20 -7.13 8.36
CA THR A 514 -31.05 -6.12 9.00
C THR A 514 -30.20 -5.17 9.84
N LYS A 515 -30.77 -4.02 10.15
CA LYS A 515 -30.27 -3.12 11.18
C LYS A 515 -31.28 -3.05 12.31
N VAL A 516 -30.81 -3.29 13.53
CA VAL A 516 -31.63 -3.57 14.71
C VAL A 516 -31.09 -2.86 15.93
N ARG A 517 -32.00 -2.45 16.82
CA ARG A 517 -31.66 -2.02 18.19
C ARG A 517 -32.66 -2.58 19.19
N ILE A 518 -32.17 -2.90 20.38
CA ILE A 518 -33.00 -3.19 21.54
C ILE A 518 -33.34 -1.87 22.22
N THR A 519 -34.63 -1.58 22.43
CA THR A 519 -35.12 -0.28 22.91
C THR A 519 -35.63 -0.32 24.34
N ASP A 520 -35.87 -1.50 24.90
CA ASP A 520 -36.35 -1.64 26.28
C ASP A 520 -35.19 -1.84 27.27
N PRO A 521 -34.87 -0.84 28.11
CA PRO A 521 -33.80 -0.96 29.09
C PRO A 521 -34.18 -1.82 30.30
N SER A 522 -35.47 -2.11 30.52
CA SER A 522 -36.00 -2.51 31.82
C SER A 522 -36.03 -4.03 32.09
N HIS A 523 -35.70 -4.85 31.10
CA HIS A 523 -35.70 -6.31 31.23
C HIS A 523 -34.39 -6.92 30.74
N ASP A 524 -34.10 -8.10 31.27
CA ASP A 524 -32.90 -8.88 30.98
C ASP A 524 -33.24 -10.12 30.14
N ASN A 525 -32.22 -10.76 29.58
CA ASN A 525 -32.34 -11.87 28.65
C ASN A 525 -33.20 -11.54 27.41
N GLN A 526 -32.92 -10.39 26.79
CA GLN A 526 -33.59 -9.91 25.59
C GLN A 526 -32.82 -10.34 24.33
N GLU A 527 -33.54 -10.77 23.29
CA GLU A 527 -32.96 -11.12 22.00
C GLU A 527 -33.71 -10.44 20.86
N ALA A 528 -32.96 -9.84 19.93
CA ALA A 528 -33.47 -9.40 18.65
C ALA A 528 -32.71 -10.13 17.53
N LEU A 529 -33.44 -10.79 16.65
CA LEU A 529 -32.93 -11.87 15.80
C LEU A 529 -33.19 -11.59 14.32
N LEU A 530 -32.18 -11.88 13.50
CA LEU A 530 -32.30 -12.06 12.05
C LEU A 530 -32.24 -13.56 11.75
N VAL A 531 -33.23 -14.07 11.04
CA VAL A 531 -33.42 -15.51 10.82
C VAL A 531 -33.39 -15.86 9.34
N MET A 532 -32.68 -16.94 8.98
CA MET A 532 -32.36 -17.28 7.60
C MET A 532 -32.95 -18.62 7.10
N LEU A 533 -33.03 -19.65 7.95
CA LEU A 533 -33.49 -21.00 7.53
C LEU A 533 -34.24 -21.68 8.70
N GLY A 534 -35.47 -22.15 8.49
CA GLY A 534 -36.29 -22.84 9.51
C GLY A 534 -36.72 -24.27 9.14
N ALA A 535 -37.26 -25.03 10.10
CA ALA A 535 -37.82 -26.35 9.86
C ALA A 535 -39.23 -26.29 9.23
N THR A 536 -39.63 -27.37 8.53
CA THR A 536 -41.03 -27.64 8.16
C THR A 536 -41.48 -28.90 8.91
N PRO A 537 -42.71 -28.97 9.46
CA PRO A 537 -43.82 -28.04 9.34
C PRO A 537 -43.90 -27.02 10.47
N ASP A 538 -42.96 -27.04 11.44
CA ASP A 538 -42.88 -26.08 12.53
C ASP A 538 -42.19 -24.80 12.03
N PRO A 539 -42.93 -23.79 11.53
CA PRO A 539 -42.38 -22.67 10.77
C PRO A 539 -41.71 -21.61 11.68
N TYR A 540 -41.13 -22.05 12.80
CA TYR A 540 -41.05 -21.29 14.03
C TYR A 540 -39.64 -21.37 14.62
N PHE A 541 -39.01 -20.21 14.72
CA PHE A 541 -37.57 -19.93 14.78
C PHE A 541 -36.71 -20.56 15.90
N GLY A 542 -37.26 -21.44 16.74
CA GLY A 542 -36.51 -22.13 17.79
C GLY A 542 -35.54 -23.20 17.26
N SER A 543 -35.81 -23.76 16.07
CA SER A 543 -34.96 -24.77 15.40
C SER A 543 -34.34 -24.25 14.09
N ALA A 544 -34.06 -22.94 14.04
CA ALA A 544 -33.64 -22.22 12.84
C ALA A 544 -32.18 -21.72 12.92
N VAL A 545 -31.59 -21.41 11.77
CA VAL A 545 -30.33 -20.66 11.69
C VAL A 545 -30.59 -19.17 11.89
N HIS A 546 -30.03 -18.58 12.95
CA HIS A 546 -30.21 -17.17 13.28
C HIS A 546 -28.94 -16.49 13.82
N ILE A 547 -28.86 -15.18 13.60
CA ILE A 547 -27.92 -14.27 14.26
C ILE A 547 -28.72 -13.31 15.14
N GLY A 548 -28.27 -13.10 16.37
CA GLY A 548 -28.97 -12.29 17.36
C GLY A 548 -28.09 -11.26 18.04
N LEU A 549 -28.64 -10.06 18.24
CA LEU A 549 -28.19 -9.13 19.26
C LEU A 549 -28.87 -9.54 20.57
N ARG A 550 -28.08 -10.00 21.53
CA ARG A 550 -28.56 -10.52 22.80
C ARG A 550 -28.04 -9.70 23.97
N ARG A 551 -28.93 -9.39 24.90
CA ARG A 551 -28.63 -8.79 26.19
C ARG A 551 -28.97 -9.80 27.29
N TYR A 552 -27.97 -10.29 28.02
CA TYR A 552 -28.21 -11.14 29.19
C TYR A 552 -28.53 -10.31 30.43
N GLU A 553 -27.79 -9.23 30.64
CA GLU A 553 -27.92 -8.26 31.74
C GLU A 553 -27.58 -6.86 31.19
N GLN A 554 -27.85 -5.79 31.94
CA GLN A 554 -27.66 -4.39 31.50
C GLN A 554 -26.33 -4.11 30.78
N TYR A 555 -25.24 -4.74 31.21
CA TYR A 555 -23.89 -4.51 30.68
C TYR A 555 -23.29 -5.74 29.99
N ASN A 556 -24.09 -6.77 29.73
CA ASN A 556 -23.61 -8.01 29.13
C ASN A 556 -24.31 -8.29 27.79
N TRP A 557 -23.62 -7.87 26.72
CA TRP A 557 -24.13 -7.88 25.36
C TRP A 557 -23.35 -8.84 24.47
N HIS A 558 -24.07 -9.55 23.62
CA HIS A 558 -23.51 -10.60 22.79
C HIS A 558 -24.05 -10.50 21.37
N ILE A 559 -23.20 -10.86 20.39
CA ILE A 559 -23.67 -11.31 19.09
C ILE A 559 -23.59 -12.83 19.07
N GLN A 560 -24.74 -13.47 18.92
CA GLN A 560 -24.86 -14.92 19.03
C GLN A 560 -25.37 -15.51 17.71
N LEU A 561 -24.67 -16.50 17.18
CA LEU A 561 -25.11 -17.33 16.07
C LEU A 561 -25.64 -18.65 16.62
N ARG A 562 -26.83 -19.05 16.19
CA ARG A 562 -27.40 -20.36 16.48
C ARG A 562 -27.79 -21.10 15.21
N ASP A 563 -27.64 -22.42 15.27
CA ASP A 563 -28.12 -23.36 14.28
C ASP A 563 -28.87 -24.47 15.01
N ASP A 564 -30.20 -24.41 14.95
CA ASP A 564 -31.05 -25.22 15.81
C ASP A 564 -30.78 -24.90 17.30
N PHE A 565 -30.47 -25.90 18.12
CA PHE A 565 -30.10 -25.72 19.53
C PHE A 565 -28.59 -25.53 19.74
N ASP A 566 -27.77 -25.60 18.69
CA ASP A 566 -26.33 -25.41 18.77
C ASP A 566 -25.97 -23.92 18.61
N THR A 567 -24.94 -23.47 19.33
CA THR A 567 -24.43 -22.10 19.28
C THR A 567 -23.01 -22.11 18.71
N PRO A 568 -22.84 -22.13 17.38
CA PRO A 568 -21.52 -22.26 16.75
C PRO A 568 -20.58 -21.08 17.05
N PHE A 569 -21.12 -19.88 17.24
CA PHE A 569 -20.33 -18.70 17.59
C PHE A 569 -21.11 -17.80 18.55
N ASP A 570 -20.41 -17.29 19.55
CA ASP A 570 -20.92 -16.35 20.52
C ASP A 570 -19.78 -15.39 20.90
N VAL A 571 -19.97 -14.09 20.68
CA VAL A 571 -18.97 -13.07 21.00
C VAL A 571 -19.57 -12.02 21.91
N THR A 572 -18.87 -11.72 23.00
CA THR A 572 -19.19 -10.58 23.86
C THR A 572 -18.80 -9.29 23.15
N ILE A 573 -19.72 -8.32 23.13
CA ILE A 573 -19.57 -7.01 22.52
C ILE A 573 -19.79 -5.89 23.54
N GLY A 574 -19.47 -4.64 23.17
CA GLY A 574 -19.77 -3.46 23.99
C GLY A 574 -18.86 -3.23 25.20
N GLY A 575 -17.96 -4.15 25.55
CA GLY A 575 -16.93 -3.93 26.56
C GLY A 575 -17.45 -3.57 27.96
N GLY A 576 -18.64 -4.04 28.34
CA GLY A 576 -19.29 -3.72 29.61
C GLY A 576 -20.16 -2.45 29.59
N LEU A 577 -20.40 -1.87 28.41
CA LEU A 577 -21.33 -0.76 28.21
C LEU A 577 -22.76 -1.28 27.95
N ASP A 578 -23.75 -0.47 28.34
CA ASP A 578 -25.15 -0.70 27.98
C ASP A 578 -25.38 -0.23 26.54
N LEU A 579 -25.73 -1.17 25.67
CA LEU A 579 -25.95 -0.93 24.25
C LEU A 579 -27.43 -0.69 23.90
N THR A 580 -28.29 -0.45 24.91
CA THR A 580 -29.70 -0.12 24.67
C THR A 580 -29.80 1.13 23.78
N ASN A 581 -30.72 1.09 22.82
CA ASN A 581 -30.93 2.09 21.76
C ASN A 581 -29.77 2.24 20.75
N MET A 582 -28.68 1.49 20.89
CA MET A 582 -27.62 1.47 19.90
C MET A 582 -28.04 0.60 18.71
N TRP A 583 -27.88 1.15 17.52
CA TRP A 583 -28.07 0.40 16.29
C TRP A 583 -26.88 -0.52 16.02
N ALA A 584 -27.20 -1.77 15.72
CA ALA A 584 -26.28 -2.77 15.21
C ALA A 584 -26.80 -3.28 13.87
N ARG A 585 -25.89 -3.54 12.94
CA ARG A 585 -26.22 -4.27 11.72
C ARG A 585 -25.86 -5.74 11.92
N LEU A 586 -26.75 -6.63 11.52
CA LEU A 586 -26.56 -8.07 11.56
C LEU A 586 -26.70 -8.63 10.15
N ALA A 587 -25.81 -9.56 9.78
CA ALA A 587 -25.92 -10.23 8.49
C ALA A 587 -25.55 -11.71 8.55
N LEU A 588 -26.16 -12.46 7.64
CA LEU A 588 -25.87 -13.86 7.36
C LEU A 588 -25.60 -14.02 5.86
N LYS A 589 -24.52 -14.72 5.52
CA LYS A 589 -24.13 -15.10 4.17
C LYS A 589 -24.36 -16.60 3.99
N LYS A 590 -25.23 -17.01 3.05
CA LYS A 590 -25.44 -18.42 2.70
C LYS A 590 -24.80 -18.76 1.36
N GLN A 591 -23.85 -19.68 1.36
CA GLN A 591 -23.18 -20.19 0.17
C GLN A 591 -23.17 -21.73 0.17
N GLY A 592 -24.04 -22.35 -0.63
CA GLY A 592 -24.30 -23.78 -0.58
C GLY A 592 -24.88 -24.20 0.77
N SER A 593 -24.25 -25.18 1.44
CA SER A 593 -24.56 -25.58 2.83
C SER A 593 -23.91 -24.68 3.88
N LYS A 594 -23.00 -23.79 3.48
CA LYS A 594 -22.21 -23.00 4.43
C LYS A 594 -22.88 -21.68 4.76
N ILE A 595 -22.86 -21.34 6.04
CA ILE A 595 -23.31 -20.06 6.56
C ILE A 595 -22.13 -19.32 7.20
N THR A 596 -22.02 -18.03 6.93
CA THR A 596 -21.09 -17.11 7.62
C THR A 596 -21.89 -15.99 8.26
N GLY A 597 -21.65 -15.70 9.54
CA GLY A 597 -22.28 -14.57 10.22
C GLY A 597 -21.37 -13.36 10.34
N TYR A 598 -21.99 -12.18 10.26
CA TYR A 598 -21.32 -10.88 10.34
C TYR A 598 -22.12 -9.93 11.22
N TYR A 599 -21.43 -9.02 11.89
CA TYR A 599 -22.06 -7.91 12.62
C TYR A 599 -21.28 -6.62 12.44
N SER A 600 -21.96 -5.50 12.66
CA SER A 600 -21.37 -4.18 12.74
C SER A 600 -22.05 -3.41 13.88
N LEU A 601 -21.27 -2.71 14.69
CA LEU A 601 -21.77 -1.83 15.74
C LEU A 601 -21.64 -0.40 15.22
N ASN A 602 -22.67 0.45 15.44
CA ASN A 602 -22.81 1.85 15.01
C ASN A 602 -23.67 2.09 13.74
N ASP A 603 -24.21 3.31 13.68
CA ASP A 603 -25.39 3.66 12.88
C ASP A 603 -25.16 3.88 11.38
N THR A 604 -23.91 3.95 10.92
CA THR A 604 -23.40 3.80 9.51
C THR A 604 -22.06 4.53 9.34
N PRO A 605 -21.19 4.11 8.40
CA PRO A 605 -20.96 2.74 7.94
C PRO A 605 -19.71 2.19 8.64
N SER A 606 -19.91 1.42 9.72
CA SER A 606 -18.85 0.65 10.39
C SER A 606 -18.72 -0.76 9.79
N PRO A 607 -17.56 -1.41 9.90
CA PRO A 607 -17.22 -2.63 9.17
C PRO A 607 -18.00 -3.85 9.55
N TRP A 608 -18.09 -4.78 8.61
CA TRP A 608 -18.70 -6.08 8.83
C TRP A 608 -17.61 -6.94 9.45
N ILE A 609 -17.75 -7.17 10.74
CA ILE A 609 -16.87 -8.04 11.49
C ILE A 609 -17.36 -9.47 11.29
N PRO A 610 -16.56 -10.36 10.68
CA PRO A 610 -16.91 -11.76 10.53
C PRO A 610 -16.85 -12.48 11.88
N LEU A 611 -17.87 -13.28 12.19
CA LEU A 611 -17.88 -14.14 13.38
C LEU A 611 -17.26 -15.50 13.10
N GLY A 612 -17.62 -16.11 11.96
CA GLY A 612 -17.16 -17.43 11.57
C GLY A 612 -18.07 -18.10 10.54
N THR A 613 -17.58 -19.19 9.95
CA THR A 613 -18.28 -19.96 8.89
C THR A 613 -18.45 -21.41 9.32
N TRP A 614 -19.63 -21.99 9.11
CA TRP A 614 -19.93 -23.39 9.41
C TRP A 614 -20.88 -24.02 8.38
N ASP A 615 -20.99 -25.34 8.37
CA ASP A 615 -21.99 -26.07 7.58
C ASP A 615 -23.31 -26.14 8.34
N ALA A 616 -24.37 -25.55 7.79
CA ALA A 616 -25.64 -25.46 8.47
C ALA A 616 -26.39 -26.79 8.52
N SER A 617 -27.02 -27.06 9.67
CA SER A 617 -27.82 -28.27 9.90
C SER A 617 -29.13 -28.28 9.10
N LYS A 618 -29.58 -27.10 8.62
CA LYS A 618 -30.85 -26.90 7.90
C LYS A 618 -30.62 -26.45 6.46
N VAL A 619 -31.49 -26.92 5.57
CA VAL A 619 -31.43 -26.64 4.12
C VAL A 619 -32.77 -26.13 3.53
N GLY A 620 -33.77 -25.85 4.39
CA GLY A 620 -35.07 -25.28 3.98
C GLY A 620 -34.99 -23.78 3.67
N THR A 621 -36.00 -23.22 2.99
CA THR A 621 -36.00 -21.80 2.57
C THR A 621 -36.98 -20.98 3.41
N GLY A 622 -36.50 -19.96 4.14
CA GLY A 622 -37.38 -18.98 4.79
C GLY A 622 -36.65 -18.04 5.74
N PHE A 623 -36.91 -16.75 5.64
CA PHE A 623 -36.23 -15.71 6.41
C PHE A 623 -37.22 -14.76 7.09
N GLY A 624 -36.75 -14.04 8.10
CA GLY A 624 -37.55 -13.07 8.82
C GLY A 624 -36.80 -12.45 9.98
N ILE A 625 -37.57 -11.74 10.79
CA ILE A 625 -37.09 -11.11 12.02
C ILE A 625 -37.92 -11.63 13.19
N ALA A 626 -37.28 -11.71 14.35
CA ALA A 626 -37.93 -12.14 15.57
C ALA A 626 -37.35 -11.44 16.78
N THR A 627 -38.13 -11.44 17.86
CA THR A 627 -37.62 -11.08 19.18
C THR A 627 -38.00 -12.13 20.20
N TRP A 628 -37.16 -12.30 21.20
CA TRP A 628 -37.47 -13.04 22.41
C TRP A 628 -37.36 -12.09 23.59
N THR A 629 -38.49 -11.83 24.26
CA THR A 629 -38.58 -10.96 25.45
C THR A 629 -38.02 -9.54 25.28
N ALA A 630 -37.81 -9.08 24.04
CA ALA A 630 -37.22 -7.77 23.73
C ALA A 630 -38.25 -6.79 23.14
N GLY A 631 -38.25 -5.56 23.65
CA GLY A 631 -38.70 -4.40 22.87
C GLY A 631 -37.59 -4.01 21.91
N ALA A 632 -37.87 -4.02 20.61
CA ALA A 632 -36.86 -3.78 19.58
C ALA A 632 -37.43 -3.03 18.37
N GLU A 633 -36.52 -2.37 17.66
CA GLU A 633 -36.78 -1.71 16.40
C GLU A 633 -35.85 -2.25 15.31
N PHE A 634 -36.42 -2.44 14.13
CA PHE A 634 -35.71 -2.84 12.92
C PHE A 634 -35.85 -1.74 11.87
N ASP A 635 -34.73 -1.31 11.30
CA ASP A 635 -34.61 -0.18 10.36
C ASP A 635 -34.81 -0.61 8.91
N TYR A 636 -34.38 -1.83 8.56
CA TYR A 636 -34.64 -2.45 7.27
C TYR A 636 -34.51 -3.96 7.33
N LEU A 637 -35.09 -4.64 6.35
CA LEU A 637 -34.79 -6.03 6.03
C LEU A 637 -34.41 -6.15 4.56
N VAL A 638 -33.20 -6.66 4.32
CA VAL A 638 -32.63 -6.73 2.98
C VAL A 638 -32.12 -8.13 2.64
N VAL A 639 -32.50 -8.62 1.47
CA VAL A 639 -32.01 -9.89 0.91
C VAL A 639 -31.37 -9.62 -0.45
N ARG A 640 -30.15 -10.11 -0.65
CA ARG A 640 -29.43 -9.98 -1.94
C ARG A 640 -28.93 -11.35 -2.40
N PRO A 641 -28.99 -11.71 -3.68
CA PRO A 641 -28.29 -12.90 -4.17
C PRO A 641 -26.78 -12.78 -3.90
N LEU A 642 -26.07 -13.87 -3.56
CA LEU A 642 -24.62 -13.80 -3.30
C LEU A 642 -23.79 -13.62 -4.56
N GLU A 643 -24.30 -14.05 -5.71
CA GLU A 643 -23.72 -13.69 -6.99
C GLU A 643 -23.62 -12.16 -7.17
N ASP A 644 -24.41 -11.40 -6.40
CA ASP A 644 -24.42 -9.94 -6.36
C ASP A 644 -23.77 -9.33 -5.11
N VAL A 645 -23.17 -10.15 -4.23
CA VAL A 645 -22.52 -9.73 -2.98
C VAL A 645 -21.07 -10.21 -3.03
N THR A 646 -20.16 -9.35 -3.47
CA THR A 646 -18.75 -9.68 -3.63
C THR A 646 -18.02 -9.73 -2.28
N SER A 647 -17.01 -10.61 -2.21
CA SER A 647 -16.35 -11.13 -0.99
C SER A 647 -15.91 -10.12 0.05
#